data_AF-A0A3Q8KLX6-F1
#
_entry.id   AF-A0A3Q8KLX6-F1
#
_cell.length_a   1.000
_cell.length_b   1.000
_cell.length_c   1.000
_cell.angle_alpha   90.00
_cell.angle_beta   90.00
_cell.angle_gamma   90.00
#
_symmetry.space_group_name_H-M   'P 1'
#
loop_
_entity.id
_entity.type
_entity.pdbx_description
1 polymer ?
#
loop_
_entity_poly.entity_id
_entity_poly.type
_entity_poly.pdbx_seq_one_letter_code
_entity_poly.pdbx_strand_id
1 'polypeptide(L)'
;LVLCALVAFAAADVPLAKRQQDVNHLLWNVYDHHHFDDLKGYAASFDPVGDVSQYKDGGEAARHLVQEEKDHRLLDQHHWFSLFNERQREEALMLFEVLIQCKEWDCAVKNAAYWREHMNEGEFVYALYTAVIHSDLGHGIVLPPLYEVTPHLFTNSEIIQKAYTAKMTNTPGTFEMEFTGTKKNKEQRVAYFGEDIGMNVHHVTWHMDFPFWWEDRYGGHLDRKGELFFWVHHQLTVRFDSERLSNYLDMVDELQWDKPIEEGFAPHTIYKYGGEFPARPDHIHFEDVDGVARVRDMIIMESRIHDAIGHGYITDKDGKVINIMNDQGIDKLRDIIESSVYSPNVQYYGALHNTAHIMLGRQGDPHGKYNMPPGVMEHFETATRDPTFFRLHKYMDNIFKEHKYSLPPYTHEDLDFPGVNVDSLSIDGELKTYFEDYEFDLRNAVDSAEGIPTVDLKASVHRLNHDDFSFVADVNNNNGKEVVGTFRIYLCPRFDNNGERFDFTNGSWHCIEMDKFWKTLSPGGNHVVRKSRDSSVTVPDVPSFQSLIDAADSGSFSMPEFERSCGIPNRMLLPKGKKNGMDFALILAVTDGSYDLTHSDAESEHGGTHAQCGAHGETYPDKRPMGFPIDRYIPDRRVYDETTNMKFTYVKVYHDDSRH
;
A
#
# COMPACT_ATOMS: atom_id res chain seq x y z
N LEU A 1 -16.79 23.81 -3.93
CA LEU A 1 -15.84 24.95 -3.94
C LEU A 1 -16.06 25.99 -2.83
N VAL A 2 -17.28 26.42 -2.48
CA VAL A 2 -17.46 27.45 -1.41
C VAL A 2 -17.55 26.87 0.01
N LEU A 3 -17.82 25.57 0.20
CA LEU A 3 -17.88 24.97 1.54
C LEU A 3 -16.51 24.53 2.11
N CYS A 4 -15.56 24.06 1.27
CA CYS A 4 -14.20 23.71 1.73
C CYS A 4 -13.37 24.94 2.14
N ALA A 5 -13.67 26.12 1.60
CA ALA A 5 -12.96 27.35 1.92
C ALA A 5 -13.23 27.87 3.35
N LEU A 6 -14.29 27.40 4.02
CA LEU A 6 -14.66 27.85 5.37
C LEU A 6 -14.07 27.01 6.49
N VAL A 7 -13.58 25.79 6.22
CA VAL A 7 -12.91 24.93 7.21
C VAL A 7 -11.39 25.13 7.20
N ALA A 8 -10.82 25.57 6.07
CA ALA A 8 -9.40 25.93 5.94
C ALA A 8 -8.94 27.12 6.82
N PHE A 9 -9.87 27.85 7.46
CA PHE A 9 -9.53 29.01 8.29
C PHE A 9 -9.00 28.66 9.69
N ALA A 10 -9.02 27.40 10.11
CA ALA A 10 -8.48 26.97 11.41
C ALA A 10 -7.02 26.46 11.36
N ALA A 11 -6.46 26.20 10.17
CA ALA A 11 -5.07 25.75 9.99
C ALA A 11 -4.07 26.92 9.81
N ALA A 12 -4.51 28.17 9.98
CA ALA A 12 -3.91 29.34 9.33
C ALA A 12 -2.95 30.20 10.17
N ASP A 13 -2.27 29.66 11.18
CA ASP A 13 -1.25 30.42 11.93
C ASP A 13 0.20 29.97 11.67
N VAL A 14 0.44 28.73 11.21
CA VAL A 14 1.82 28.22 10.94
C VAL A 14 2.01 27.92 9.44
N PRO A 15 3.00 28.54 8.76
CA PRO A 15 3.28 28.28 7.35
C PRO A 15 3.59 26.80 7.07
N LEU A 16 3.15 26.28 5.92
CA LEU A 16 3.38 24.89 5.52
C LEU A 16 4.87 24.51 5.53
N ALA A 17 5.76 25.41 5.10
CA ALA A 17 7.21 25.17 5.15
C ALA A 17 7.71 24.88 6.58
N LYS A 18 7.17 25.57 7.59
CA LYS A 18 7.52 25.31 9.00
C LYS A 18 6.91 23.98 9.47
N ARG A 19 5.65 23.69 9.12
CA ARG A 19 5.03 22.39 9.44
C ARG A 19 5.82 21.21 8.86
N GLN A 20 6.25 21.33 7.59
CA GLN A 20 7.11 20.35 6.93
C GLN A 20 8.47 20.23 7.65
N GLN A 21 9.11 21.35 7.99
CA GLN A 21 10.38 21.36 8.72
C GLN A 21 10.26 20.64 10.06
N ASP A 22 9.19 20.91 10.82
CA ASP A 22 8.94 20.27 12.11
C ASP A 22 8.82 18.75 11.98
N VAL A 23 8.05 18.27 11.00
CA VAL A 23 7.92 16.81 10.72
C VAL A 23 9.25 16.21 10.29
N ASN A 24 10.01 16.90 9.44
CA ASN A 24 11.34 16.44 9.04
C ASN A 24 12.28 16.31 10.26
N HIS A 25 12.28 17.30 11.16
CA HIS A 25 13.10 17.29 12.35
C HIS A 25 12.70 16.20 13.35
N LEU A 26 11.39 15.95 13.51
CA LEU A 26 10.86 14.88 14.35
C LEU A 26 11.29 13.48 13.85
N LEU A 27 11.35 13.30 12.53
CA LEU A 27 11.69 12.02 11.89
C LEU A 27 13.18 11.84 11.59
N TRP A 28 14.01 12.86 11.87
CA TRP A 28 15.45 12.76 11.70
C TRP A 28 16.06 11.98 12.87
N ASN A 29 16.86 10.97 12.55
CA ASN A 29 17.58 10.10 13.49
C ASN A 29 16.71 9.62 14.67
N VAL A 30 15.58 8.98 14.38
CA VAL A 30 14.55 8.59 15.35
C VAL A 30 15.02 7.67 16.49
N TYR A 31 16.19 7.03 16.35
CA TYR A 31 16.77 6.15 17.36
C TYR A 31 17.58 6.88 18.44
N ASP A 32 17.80 8.20 18.27
CA ASP A 32 18.56 9.06 19.17
C ASP A 32 17.67 10.18 19.72
N HIS A 33 18.10 10.84 20.79
CA HIS A 33 17.42 12.02 21.32
C HIS A 33 17.36 13.15 20.28
N HIS A 34 16.43 14.10 20.44
CA HIS A 34 16.26 15.24 19.54
C HIS A 34 17.61 15.92 19.26
N HIS A 35 17.84 16.30 18.00
CA HIS A 35 19.03 17.07 17.62
C HIS A 35 18.77 18.58 17.57
N PHE A 36 17.51 18.99 17.44
CA PHE A 36 17.10 20.37 17.19
C PHE A 36 16.67 21.07 18.48
N ASP A 37 17.21 22.28 18.70
CA ASP A 37 17.05 23.01 19.98
C ASP A 37 15.60 23.39 20.29
N ASP A 38 14.78 23.65 19.26
CA ASP A 38 13.36 23.93 19.42
C ASP A 38 12.60 22.71 19.94
N LEU A 39 12.78 21.54 19.30
CA LEU A 39 12.13 20.30 19.71
C LEU A 39 12.62 19.81 21.09
N LYS A 40 13.92 19.94 21.39
CA LYS A 40 14.46 19.71 22.74
C LYS A 40 13.77 20.59 23.78
N GLY A 41 13.60 21.88 23.45
CA GLY A 41 12.94 22.84 24.31
C GLY A 41 11.47 22.47 24.57
N TYR A 42 10.76 22.00 23.54
CA TYR A 42 9.39 21.52 23.67
C TYR A 42 9.33 20.26 24.54
N ALA A 43 10.09 19.23 24.21
CA ALA A 43 10.10 17.97 24.95
C ALA A 43 10.40 18.16 26.45
N ALA A 44 11.35 19.06 26.79
CA ALA A 44 11.74 19.29 28.18
C ALA A 44 10.74 20.13 29.01
N SER A 45 9.89 20.94 28.36
CA SER A 45 9.03 21.92 29.05
C SER A 45 7.54 21.69 28.88
N PHE A 46 7.14 20.84 27.94
CA PHE A 46 5.75 20.56 27.64
C PHE A 46 5.13 19.60 28.67
N ASP A 47 3.91 19.93 29.12
CA ASP A 47 3.06 19.05 29.92
C ASP A 47 1.81 18.73 29.08
N PRO A 48 1.68 17.50 28.54
CA PRO A 48 0.52 17.12 27.72
C PRO A 48 -0.83 17.32 28.41
N VAL A 49 -0.88 17.32 29.74
CA VAL A 49 -2.13 17.51 30.51
C VAL A 49 -2.21 18.89 31.17
N GLY A 50 -1.24 19.77 30.92
CA GLY A 50 -1.15 21.10 31.52
C GLY A 50 -2.23 22.07 31.02
N ASP A 51 -2.60 21.98 29.75
CA ASP A 51 -3.75 22.66 29.16
C ASP A 51 -4.56 21.69 28.30
N VAL A 52 -5.66 21.16 28.84
CA VAL A 52 -6.51 20.22 28.11
C VAL A 52 -7.42 20.89 27.07
N SER A 53 -7.47 22.23 27.04
CA SER A 53 -8.31 22.95 26.09
C SER A 53 -7.76 22.92 24.66
N GLN A 54 -6.49 22.55 24.48
CA GLN A 54 -5.84 22.37 23.18
C GLN A 54 -6.35 21.15 22.39
N TYR A 55 -7.07 20.23 23.05
CA TYR A 55 -7.61 19.02 22.45
C TYR A 55 -9.13 19.12 22.20
N LYS A 56 -9.61 18.47 21.13
CA LYS A 56 -11.03 18.40 20.74
C LYS A 56 -11.86 17.54 21.70
N ASP A 57 -11.26 16.53 22.33
CA ASP A 57 -11.87 15.60 23.29
C ASP A 57 -11.81 16.07 24.75
N GLY A 58 -11.30 17.28 25.02
CA GLY A 58 -11.09 17.77 26.40
C GLY A 58 -9.91 17.11 27.12
N GLY A 59 -8.96 16.54 26.38
CA GLY A 59 -7.71 15.96 26.87
C GLY A 59 -7.85 14.56 27.44
N GLU A 60 -8.88 13.81 27.02
CA GLU A 60 -9.10 12.42 27.46
C GLU A 60 -7.96 11.51 26.98
N ALA A 61 -7.66 11.53 25.68
CA ALA A 61 -6.56 10.75 25.09
C ALA A 61 -5.21 11.11 25.72
N ALA A 62 -4.92 12.41 25.91
CA ALA A 62 -3.67 12.87 26.52
C ALA A 62 -3.53 12.41 27.97
N ARG A 63 -4.61 12.46 28.77
CA ARG A 63 -4.60 11.93 30.14
C ARG A 63 -4.39 10.42 30.18
N HIS A 64 -4.98 9.69 29.24
CA HIS A 64 -4.84 8.25 29.17
C HIS A 64 -3.39 7.85 28.89
N LEU A 65 -2.76 8.43 27.85
CA LEU A 65 -1.37 8.11 27.50
C LEU A 65 -0.38 8.51 28.60
N VAL A 66 -0.54 9.71 29.20
CA VAL A 66 0.27 10.14 30.36
C VAL A 66 0.09 9.21 31.57
N GLN A 67 -1.09 8.59 31.73
CA GLN A 67 -1.30 7.63 32.81
C GLN A 67 -0.55 6.32 32.55
N GLU A 68 -0.59 5.78 31.34
CA GLU A 68 0.15 4.56 30.97
C GLU A 68 1.67 4.75 31.07
N GLU A 69 2.16 5.94 30.72
CA GLU A 69 3.56 6.33 30.92
C GLU A 69 3.93 6.36 32.41
N LYS A 70 3.13 7.05 33.25
CA LYS A 70 3.33 7.13 34.71
C LYS A 70 3.29 5.78 35.40
N ASP A 71 2.49 4.86 34.87
CA ASP A 71 2.37 3.49 35.38
C ASP A 71 3.49 2.58 34.84
N HIS A 72 4.39 3.09 34.00
CA HIS A 72 5.49 2.35 33.37
C HIS A 72 4.99 1.15 32.55
N ARG A 73 3.95 1.38 31.74
CA ARG A 73 3.28 0.35 30.95
C ARG A 73 3.50 0.47 29.44
N LEU A 74 4.26 1.46 29.01
CA LEU A 74 4.65 1.63 27.61
C LEU A 74 5.85 0.75 27.26
N LEU A 75 5.97 0.41 25.99
CA LEU A 75 7.10 -0.32 25.42
C LEU A 75 8.38 0.50 25.59
N ASP A 76 9.45 -0.19 26.00
CA ASP A 76 10.76 0.43 26.12
C ASP A 76 11.24 0.94 24.75
N GLN A 77 11.95 2.07 24.76
CA GLN A 77 12.77 2.51 23.63
C GLN A 77 13.82 1.44 23.29
N HIS A 78 14.30 1.48 22.05
CA HIS A 78 15.29 0.54 21.53
C HIS A 78 14.79 -0.91 21.58
N HIS A 79 13.53 -1.10 21.19
CA HIS A 79 12.88 -2.40 21.03
C HIS A 79 12.16 -2.47 19.68
N TRP A 80 12.02 -3.66 19.11
CA TRP A 80 11.23 -3.84 17.89
C TRP A 80 9.74 -3.52 18.14
N PHE A 81 9.11 -2.90 17.16
CA PHE A 81 7.67 -2.61 17.12
C PHE A 81 7.04 -3.36 15.95
N SER A 82 6.00 -4.14 16.21
CA SER A 82 5.13 -4.70 15.16
C SER A 82 3.70 -4.23 15.36
N LEU A 83 3.13 -3.66 14.30
CA LEU A 83 1.72 -3.26 14.28
C LEU A 83 0.77 -4.45 14.49
N PHE A 84 1.22 -5.69 14.25
CA PHE A 84 0.39 -6.88 14.47
C PHE A 84 0.34 -7.29 15.94
N ASN A 85 1.30 -6.89 16.76
CA ASN A 85 1.25 -7.09 18.21
C ASN A 85 0.14 -6.21 18.83
N GLU A 86 -0.79 -6.82 19.56
CA GLU A 86 -1.96 -6.14 20.09
C GLU A 86 -1.62 -5.00 21.05
N ARG A 87 -0.69 -5.23 21.98
CA ARG A 87 -0.34 -4.25 23.01
C ARG A 87 0.49 -3.11 22.43
N GLN A 88 1.50 -3.42 21.62
CA GLN A 88 2.32 -2.38 20.98
C GLN A 88 1.48 -1.50 20.04
N ARG A 89 0.55 -2.12 19.29
CA ARG A 89 -0.41 -1.36 18.49
C ARG A 89 -1.27 -0.46 19.37
N GLU A 90 -1.84 -0.97 20.45
CA GLU A 90 -2.65 -0.17 21.39
C GLU A 90 -1.89 1.09 21.83
N GLU A 91 -0.63 0.96 22.23
CA GLU A 91 0.22 2.08 22.67
C GLU A 91 0.50 3.09 21.54
N ALA A 92 0.85 2.63 20.34
CA ALA A 92 0.99 3.51 19.18
C ALA A 92 -0.32 4.26 18.86
N LEU A 93 -1.46 3.60 19.02
CA LEU A 93 -2.78 4.21 18.80
C LEU A 93 -3.12 5.25 19.87
N MET A 94 -2.67 5.09 21.12
CA MET A 94 -2.84 6.13 22.13
C MET A 94 -2.16 7.44 21.71
N LEU A 95 -0.96 7.37 21.12
CA LEU A 95 -0.28 8.56 20.59
C LEU A 95 -1.00 9.13 19.36
N PHE A 96 -1.42 8.28 18.44
CA PHE A 96 -2.24 8.71 17.30
C PHE A 96 -3.49 9.46 17.75
N GLU A 97 -4.20 8.94 18.76
CA GLU A 97 -5.39 9.57 19.35
C GLU A 97 -5.04 10.95 19.93
N VAL A 98 -3.93 11.10 20.65
CA VAL A 98 -3.49 12.41 21.15
C VAL A 98 -3.29 13.40 20.00
N LEU A 99 -2.60 13.00 18.93
CA LEU A 99 -2.25 13.87 17.82
C LEU A 99 -3.47 14.29 16.99
N ILE A 100 -4.42 13.39 16.72
CA ILE A 100 -5.61 13.72 15.91
C ILE A 100 -6.60 14.63 16.68
N GLN A 101 -6.56 14.59 18.01
CA GLN A 101 -7.37 15.46 18.87
C GLN A 101 -6.80 16.88 19.00
N CYS A 102 -5.54 17.14 18.62
CA CYS A 102 -4.99 18.49 18.64
C CYS A 102 -5.79 19.45 17.73
N LYS A 103 -6.09 20.65 18.23
CA LYS A 103 -6.81 21.70 17.48
C LYS A 103 -5.91 22.52 16.56
N GLU A 104 -4.68 22.75 17.00
CA GLU A 104 -3.71 23.63 16.34
C GLU A 104 -2.35 22.93 16.20
N TRP A 105 -1.53 23.41 15.26
CA TRP A 105 -0.20 22.84 14.98
C TRP A 105 0.71 22.83 16.22
N ASP A 106 0.65 23.88 17.04
CA ASP A 106 1.47 24.01 18.25
C ASP A 106 1.21 22.88 19.26
N CYS A 107 -0.05 22.44 19.41
CA CYS A 107 -0.40 21.26 20.20
C CYS A 107 0.24 19.99 19.60
N ALA A 108 0.10 19.80 18.28
CA ALA A 108 0.57 18.59 17.61
C ALA A 108 2.09 18.45 17.68
N VAL A 109 2.84 19.50 17.33
CA VAL A 109 4.31 19.47 17.33
C VAL A 109 4.88 19.31 18.74
N LYS A 110 4.28 19.92 19.77
CA LYS A 110 4.74 19.77 21.16
C LYS A 110 4.46 18.38 21.72
N ASN A 111 3.27 17.81 21.45
CA ASN A 111 2.98 16.42 21.80
C ASN A 111 3.93 15.47 21.07
N ALA A 112 4.14 15.64 19.77
CA ALA A 112 5.07 14.81 19.01
C ALA A 112 6.50 14.93 19.53
N ALA A 113 6.98 16.14 19.84
CA ALA A 113 8.30 16.35 20.41
C ALA A 113 8.45 15.68 21.78
N TYR A 114 7.45 15.81 22.66
CA TYR A 114 7.42 15.14 23.95
C TYR A 114 7.44 13.61 23.78
N TRP A 115 6.46 13.04 23.08
CA TRP A 115 6.32 11.58 22.99
C TRP A 115 7.46 10.89 22.23
N ARG A 116 8.16 11.57 21.32
CA ARG A 116 9.39 11.03 20.70
C ARG A 116 10.46 10.67 21.74
N GLU A 117 10.54 11.42 22.83
CA GLU A 117 11.53 11.17 23.91
C GLU A 117 11.05 10.14 24.94
N HIS A 118 9.76 9.80 24.94
CA HIS A 118 9.11 9.02 26.00
C HIS A 118 8.51 7.69 25.52
N MET A 119 8.39 7.47 24.21
CA MET A 119 7.86 6.23 23.61
C MET A 119 8.89 5.53 22.74
N ASN A 120 8.63 4.26 22.47
CA ASN A 120 9.35 3.49 21.47
C ASN A 120 9.34 4.19 20.10
N GLU A 121 10.48 4.21 19.44
CA GLU A 121 10.69 4.90 18.17
C GLU A 121 9.80 4.36 17.03
N GLY A 122 9.49 3.06 17.01
CA GLY A 122 8.64 2.44 16.00
C GLY A 122 7.16 2.81 16.20
N GLU A 123 6.70 2.79 17.45
CA GLU A 123 5.36 3.27 17.82
C GLU A 123 5.19 4.75 17.49
N PHE A 124 6.20 5.56 17.83
CA PHE A 124 6.22 6.99 17.52
C PHE A 124 6.15 7.26 16.02
N VAL A 125 7.01 6.62 15.21
CA VAL A 125 7.02 6.79 13.75
C VAL A 125 5.66 6.38 13.17
N TYR A 126 5.11 5.25 13.58
CA TYR A 126 3.80 4.80 13.11
C TYR A 126 2.68 5.79 13.44
N ALA A 127 2.61 6.24 14.70
CA ALA A 127 1.60 7.19 15.17
C ALA A 127 1.72 8.55 14.48
N LEU A 128 2.94 9.05 14.26
CA LEU A 128 3.16 10.33 13.59
C LEU A 128 2.77 10.26 12.12
N TYR A 129 3.17 9.22 11.39
CA TYR A 129 2.82 9.05 9.98
C TYR A 129 1.29 8.99 9.79
N THR A 130 0.63 8.15 10.57
CA THR A 130 -0.83 7.99 10.50
C THR A 130 -1.57 9.26 10.94
N ALA A 131 -1.08 9.98 11.96
CA ALA A 131 -1.67 11.25 12.37
C ALA A 131 -1.50 12.35 11.30
N VAL A 132 -0.35 12.41 10.62
CA VAL A 132 -0.11 13.37 9.52
C VAL A 132 -1.04 13.06 8.33
N ILE A 133 -1.25 11.78 8.02
CA ILE A 133 -2.18 11.38 6.96
C ILE A 133 -3.61 11.81 7.32
N HIS A 134 -4.10 11.39 8.50
CA HIS A 134 -5.53 11.50 8.82
C HIS A 134 -5.98 12.83 9.45
N SER A 135 -5.06 13.70 9.86
CA SER A 135 -5.41 14.98 10.48
C SER A 135 -5.44 16.13 9.47
N ASP A 136 -6.43 17.02 9.59
CA ASP A 136 -6.46 18.29 8.85
C ASP A 136 -5.17 19.12 9.03
N LEU A 137 -4.50 18.96 10.18
CA LEU A 137 -3.22 19.62 10.48
C LEU A 137 -2.06 19.10 9.63
N GLY A 138 -2.16 17.89 9.07
CA GLY A 138 -1.16 17.28 8.22
C GLY A 138 -1.31 17.61 6.73
N HIS A 139 -2.41 18.26 6.31
CA HIS A 139 -2.65 18.58 4.91
C HIS A 139 -1.52 19.43 4.29
N GLY A 140 -1.02 18.97 3.16
CA GLY A 140 0.11 19.54 2.40
C GLY A 140 1.50 19.07 2.83
N ILE A 141 1.62 18.28 3.90
CA ILE A 141 2.90 17.72 4.35
C ILE A 141 3.25 16.50 3.51
N VAL A 142 4.50 16.44 3.06
CA VAL A 142 5.07 15.27 2.38
C VAL A 142 5.85 14.46 3.41
N LEU A 143 5.40 13.23 3.69
CA LEU A 143 6.10 12.35 4.62
C LEU A 143 7.42 11.86 4.00
N PRO A 144 8.54 11.86 4.75
CA PRO A 144 9.78 11.28 4.29
C PRO A 144 9.63 9.79 3.93
N PRO A 145 10.40 9.28 2.97
CA PRO A 145 10.36 7.86 2.66
C PRO A 145 10.84 7.03 3.86
N LEU A 146 10.05 6.03 4.26
CA LEU A 146 10.39 5.17 5.41
C LEU A 146 11.72 4.43 5.23
N TYR A 147 12.16 4.16 4.00
CA TYR A 147 13.47 3.57 3.72
C TYR A 147 14.66 4.48 4.10
N GLU A 148 14.44 5.78 4.32
CA GLU A 148 15.44 6.69 4.87
C GLU A 148 15.17 7.05 6.34
N VAL A 149 13.95 6.88 6.86
CA VAL A 149 13.63 7.09 8.29
C VAL A 149 14.01 5.88 9.14
N THR A 150 13.68 4.67 8.67
CA THR A 150 14.00 3.39 9.33
C THR A 150 14.70 2.42 8.35
N PRO A 151 15.94 2.71 7.90
CA PRO A 151 16.55 1.98 6.78
C PRO A 151 16.72 0.47 6.99
N HIS A 152 16.78 0.01 8.25
CA HIS A 152 16.84 -1.41 8.63
C HIS A 152 15.72 -2.29 8.08
N LEU A 153 14.53 -1.71 7.89
CA LEU A 153 13.38 -2.44 7.33
C LEU A 153 13.46 -2.56 5.80
N PHE A 154 14.33 -1.78 5.15
CA PHE A 154 14.41 -1.70 3.69
C PHE A 154 15.76 -2.16 3.12
N THR A 155 16.76 -2.31 3.99
CA THR A 155 18.14 -2.60 3.64
C THR A 155 18.58 -3.93 4.24
N ASN A 156 19.23 -4.77 3.45
CA ASN A 156 19.78 -6.03 3.94
C ASN A 156 20.97 -5.83 4.88
N SER A 157 21.11 -6.79 5.79
CA SER A 157 22.05 -6.80 6.92
C SER A 157 23.50 -6.55 6.49
N GLU A 158 23.95 -7.10 5.36
CA GLU A 158 25.30 -6.86 4.84
C GLU A 158 25.58 -5.35 4.63
N ILE A 159 24.62 -4.64 4.04
CA ILE A 159 24.75 -3.22 3.73
C ILE A 159 24.67 -2.39 5.01
N ILE A 160 23.80 -2.75 5.94
CA ILE A 160 23.75 -2.14 7.28
C ILE A 160 25.11 -2.30 8.01
N GLN A 161 25.72 -3.50 7.97
CA GLN A 161 27.03 -3.74 8.60
C GLN A 161 28.16 -2.95 7.92
N LYS A 162 28.11 -2.78 6.60
CA LYS A 162 29.03 -1.90 5.85
C LYS A 162 28.86 -0.44 6.28
N ALA A 163 27.62 0.04 6.41
CA ALA A 163 27.33 1.39 6.91
C ALA A 163 27.83 1.59 8.36
N TYR A 164 27.67 0.59 9.22
CA TYR A 164 28.21 0.61 10.59
C TYR A 164 29.73 0.71 10.60
N THR A 165 30.39 -0.10 9.76
CA THR A 165 31.86 -0.06 9.61
C THR A 165 32.32 1.32 9.13
N ALA A 166 31.66 1.86 8.10
CA ALA A 166 31.96 3.16 7.54
C ALA A 166 31.77 4.30 8.55
N LYS A 167 30.73 4.24 9.39
CA LYS A 167 30.55 5.18 10.51
C LYS A 167 31.66 5.04 11.54
N MET A 168 32.00 3.83 11.97
CA MET A 168 33.07 3.57 12.94
C MET A 168 34.45 4.04 12.44
N THR A 169 34.71 3.96 11.14
CA THR A 169 35.96 4.42 10.52
C THR A 169 35.90 5.87 10.02
N ASN A 170 34.79 6.58 10.23
CA ASN A 170 34.53 7.92 9.71
C ASN A 170 34.82 8.04 8.20
N THR A 171 34.42 7.04 7.42
CA THR A 171 34.70 6.94 5.98
C THR A 171 33.38 6.97 5.22
N PRO A 172 33.10 7.98 4.38
CA PRO A 172 31.93 7.99 3.53
C PRO A 172 31.87 6.79 2.59
N GLY A 173 30.67 6.36 2.21
CA GLY A 173 30.51 5.22 1.30
C GLY A 173 29.13 5.10 0.69
N THR A 174 29.10 4.68 -0.57
CA THR A 174 27.92 4.15 -1.26
C THR A 174 28.09 2.63 -1.38
N PHE A 175 27.09 1.88 -0.95
CA PHE A 175 27.14 0.42 -0.91
C PHE A 175 26.11 -0.17 -1.87
N GLU A 176 26.56 -0.95 -2.84
CA GLU A 176 25.67 -1.66 -3.76
C GLU A 176 24.95 -2.80 -3.03
N MET A 177 23.61 -2.76 -3.06
CA MET A 177 22.71 -3.74 -2.49
C MET A 177 22.36 -4.81 -3.53
N GLU A 178 22.64 -6.07 -3.20
CA GLU A 178 22.21 -7.23 -4.00
C GLU A 178 20.92 -7.82 -3.43
N PHE A 179 20.03 -8.34 -4.29
CA PHE A 179 18.81 -9.03 -3.87
C PHE A 179 19.09 -10.33 -3.09
N THR A 180 18.21 -10.69 -2.17
CA THR A 180 18.42 -11.84 -1.29
C THR A 180 18.50 -13.18 -2.03
N GLY A 181 19.08 -14.18 -1.37
CA GLY A 181 19.20 -15.54 -1.91
C GLY A 181 20.35 -15.73 -2.90
N THR A 182 20.24 -16.78 -3.72
CA THR A 182 21.25 -17.10 -4.75
C THR A 182 20.57 -17.50 -6.05
N LYS A 183 21.30 -17.46 -7.17
CA LYS A 183 20.76 -17.84 -8.50
C LYS A 183 20.24 -19.28 -8.58
N LYS A 184 20.56 -20.12 -7.58
CA LYS A 184 20.00 -21.47 -7.44
C LYS A 184 18.55 -21.46 -6.96
N ASN A 185 18.17 -20.49 -6.12
CA ASN A 185 16.78 -20.26 -5.77
C ASN A 185 16.10 -19.55 -6.94
N LYS A 186 15.09 -20.19 -7.53
CA LYS A 186 14.34 -19.62 -8.65
C LYS A 186 13.56 -18.37 -8.25
N GLU A 187 13.14 -18.28 -6.99
CA GLU A 187 12.36 -17.17 -6.47
C GLU A 187 13.16 -15.85 -6.44
N GLN A 188 14.49 -15.93 -6.33
CA GLN A 188 15.38 -14.75 -6.45
C GLN A 188 15.17 -14.02 -7.79
N ARG A 189 14.73 -14.70 -8.86
CA ARG A 189 14.53 -14.06 -10.18
C ARG A 189 13.51 -12.93 -10.14
N VAL A 190 12.58 -12.95 -9.20
CA VAL A 190 11.53 -11.95 -9.02
C VAL A 190 11.69 -11.15 -7.72
N ALA A 191 12.84 -11.28 -7.03
CA ALA A 191 13.13 -10.52 -5.81
C ALA A 191 13.09 -9.01 -6.05
N TYR A 192 13.41 -8.54 -7.26
CA TYR A 192 13.31 -7.12 -7.63
C TYR A 192 11.89 -6.53 -7.50
N PHE A 193 10.85 -7.37 -7.40
CA PHE A 193 9.48 -6.91 -7.19
C PHE A 193 9.17 -6.74 -5.70
N GLY A 194 9.32 -7.82 -4.92
CA GLY A 194 9.02 -7.84 -3.50
C GLY A 194 10.03 -7.08 -2.62
N GLU A 195 11.27 -6.95 -3.08
CA GLU A 195 12.32 -6.20 -2.38
C GLU A 195 12.49 -4.75 -2.88
N ASP A 196 11.71 -4.31 -3.89
CA ASP A 196 11.75 -2.90 -4.29
C ASP A 196 11.27 -2.01 -3.12
N ILE A 197 12.09 -1.03 -2.77
CA ILE A 197 11.83 -0.14 -1.64
C ILE A 197 10.55 0.69 -1.83
N GLY A 198 10.19 1.04 -3.07
CA GLY A 198 8.96 1.78 -3.36
C GLY A 198 7.73 0.90 -3.35
N MET A 199 7.82 -0.36 -3.76
CA MET A 199 6.73 -1.34 -3.60
C MET A 199 6.42 -1.58 -2.13
N ASN A 200 7.46 -1.68 -1.28
CA ASN A 200 7.28 -1.79 0.16
C ASN A 200 6.68 -0.51 0.76
N VAL A 201 7.09 0.69 0.31
CA VAL A 201 6.47 1.97 0.70
C VAL A 201 5.00 2.02 0.28
N HIS A 202 4.67 1.64 -0.95
CA HIS A 202 3.28 1.57 -1.41
C HIS A 202 2.41 0.74 -0.46
N HIS A 203 2.88 -0.45 -0.10
CA HIS A 203 2.15 -1.38 0.75
C HIS A 203 1.92 -0.82 2.15
N VAL A 204 2.97 -0.31 2.83
CA VAL A 204 2.81 0.29 4.16
C VAL A 204 1.96 1.56 4.12
N THR A 205 2.11 2.42 3.11
CA THR A 205 1.29 3.64 2.99
C THR A 205 -0.18 3.29 2.73
N TRP A 206 -0.48 2.26 1.93
CA TRP A 206 -1.87 1.81 1.76
C TRP A 206 -2.51 1.40 3.10
N HIS A 207 -1.76 0.69 3.95
CA HIS A 207 -2.23 0.33 5.29
C HIS A 207 -2.27 1.49 6.28
N MET A 208 -1.51 2.57 6.05
CA MET A 208 -1.63 3.82 6.81
C MET A 208 -2.83 4.65 6.36
N ASP A 209 -3.14 4.68 5.06
CA ASP A 209 -4.35 5.32 4.49
C ASP A 209 -5.63 4.57 4.92
N PHE A 210 -5.58 3.22 4.97
CA PHE A 210 -6.72 2.37 5.28
C PHE A 210 -6.46 1.38 6.44
N PRO A 211 -6.19 1.87 7.67
CA PRO A 211 -5.81 0.99 8.75
C PRO A 211 -6.94 0.07 9.20
N PHE A 212 -6.61 -1.18 9.52
CA PHE A 212 -7.58 -2.17 10.01
C PHE A 212 -8.17 -1.80 11.38
N TRP A 213 -7.49 -0.97 12.16
CA TRP A 213 -7.92 -0.49 13.47
C TRP A 213 -8.77 0.80 13.41
N TRP A 214 -9.00 1.36 12.22
CA TRP A 214 -9.66 2.67 12.06
C TRP A 214 -11.12 2.71 12.53
N GLU A 215 -11.43 3.54 13.51
CA GLU A 215 -12.80 3.83 13.92
C GLU A 215 -13.30 5.17 13.33
N ASP A 216 -14.58 5.21 12.93
CA ASP A 216 -15.21 6.40 12.33
C ASP A 216 -15.14 7.65 13.23
N ARG A 217 -14.94 7.48 14.54
CA ARG A 217 -14.78 8.57 15.51
C ARG A 217 -13.53 9.42 15.27
N TYR A 218 -12.53 8.92 14.54
CA TYR A 218 -11.25 9.61 14.33
C TYR A 218 -11.28 10.66 13.21
N GLY A 219 -12.11 10.48 12.19
CA GLY A 219 -12.16 11.41 11.06
C GLY A 219 -13.30 11.15 10.08
N GLY A 220 -14.23 10.24 10.41
CA GLY A 220 -15.28 9.78 9.52
C GLY A 220 -15.03 8.39 8.95
N HIS A 221 -15.99 7.95 8.14
CA HIS A 221 -15.97 6.62 7.53
C HIS A 221 -15.02 6.56 6.34
N LEU A 222 -14.16 5.53 6.30
CA LEU A 222 -13.30 5.26 5.14
C LEU A 222 -14.10 4.50 4.07
N ASP A 223 -14.60 5.25 3.09
CA ASP A 223 -15.49 4.76 2.05
C ASP A 223 -14.87 3.61 1.23
N ARG A 224 -15.62 2.52 1.07
CA ARG A 224 -15.22 1.30 0.33
C ARG A 224 -13.85 0.73 0.71
N LYS A 225 -13.37 0.98 1.93
CA LYS A 225 -12.10 0.45 2.44
C LYS A 225 -11.99 -1.07 2.26
N GLY A 226 -13.09 -1.79 2.43
CA GLY A 226 -13.12 -3.23 2.27
C GLY A 226 -12.87 -3.69 0.85
N GLU A 227 -13.48 -3.01 -0.11
CA GLU A 227 -13.27 -3.31 -1.52
C GLU A 227 -11.89 -2.86 -2.01
N LEU A 228 -11.39 -1.71 -1.53
CA LEU A 228 -10.02 -1.23 -1.80
C LEU A 228 -8.97 -2.24 -1.35
N PHE A 229 -9.15 -2.84 -0.18
CA PHE A 229 -8.24 -3.88 0.32
C PHE A 229 -8.21 -5.10 -0.59
N PHE A 230 -9.38 -5.62 -1.00
CA PHE A 230 -9.42 -6.71 -1.96
C PHE A 230 -8.65 -6.30 -3.23
N TRP A 231 -8.95 -5.11 -3.75
CA TRP A 231 -8.43 -4.71 -5.04
C TRP A 231 -6.92 -4.47 -5.04
N VAL A 232 -6.36 -3.79 -4.03
CA VAL A 232 -4.91 -3.57 -3.95
C VAL A 232 -4.15 -4.90 -3.83
N HIS A 233 -4.63 -5.84 -3.00
CA HIS A 233 -3.96 -7.12 -2.80
C HIS A 233 -4.14 -8.07 -4.00
N HIS A 234 -5.30 -8.03 -4.66
CA HIS A 234 -5.51 -8.68 -5.95
C HIS A 234 -4.52 -8.15 -6.99
N GLN A 235 -4.41 -6.82 -7.13
CA GLN A 235 -3.51 -6.16 -8.07
C GLN A 235 -2.03 -6.45 -7.78
N LEU A 236 -1.61 -6.48 -6.51
CA LEU A 236 -0.26 -6.91 -6.12
C LEU A 236 0.01 -8.36 -6.52
N THR A 237 -0.96 -9.26 -6.31
CA THR A 237 -0.83 -10.69 -6.63
C THR A 237 -0.71 -10.92 -8.14
N VAL A 238 -1.56 -10.30 -8.96
CA VAL A 238 -1.53 -10.48 -10.43
C VAL A 238 -0.35 -9.77 -11.10
N ARG A 239 0.13 -8.66 -10.50
CA ARG A 239 1.40 -8.03 -10.90
C ARG A 239 2.57 -8.96 -10.63
N PHE A 240 2.64 -9.55 -9.44
CA PHE A 240 3.67 -10.53 -9.10
C PHE A 240 3.64 -11.75 -10.03
N ASP A 241 2.46 -12.30 -10.32
CA ASP A 241 2.30 -13.39 -11.29
C ASP A 241 2.82 -13.01 -12.69
N SER A 242 2.62 -11.75 -13.11
CA SER A 242 3.17 -11.28 -14.37
C SER A 242 4.70 -11.21 -14.34
N GLU A 243 5.32 -10.81 -13.23
CA GLU A 243 6.79 -10.91 -13.06
C GLU A 243 7.28 -12.36 -13.11
N ARG A 244 6.53 -13.29 -12.51
CA ARG A 244 6.84 -14.73 -12.54
C ARG A 244 6.85 -15.26 -13.97
N LEU A 245 5.80 -14.96 -14.74
CA LEU A 245 5.71 -15.32 -16.16
C LEU A 245 6.86 -14.71 -16.99
N SER A 246 7.24 -13.46 -16.70
CA SER A 246 8.37 -12.78 -17.33
C SER A 246 9.71 -13.47 -17.05
N ASN A 247 9.84 -14.16 -15.91
CA ASN A 247 11.04 -14.87 -15.48
C ASN A 247 10.94 -16.40 -15.61
N TYR A 248 10.01 -16.88 -16.44
CA TYR A 248 9.78 -18.30 -16.75
C TYR A 248 9.46 -19.15 -15.51
N LEU A 249 8.68 -18.57 -14.61
CA LEU A 249 8.12 -19.22 -13.43
C LEU A 249 6.62 -19.41 -13.64
N ASP A 250 6.09 -20.49 -13.06
CA ASP A 250 4.65 -20.71 -12.99
C ASP A 250 4.02 -19.64 -12.10
N MET A 251 2.72 -19.36 -12.29
CA MET A 251 1.97 -18.52 -11.36
C MET A 251 2.06 -19.06 -9.94
N VAL A 252 1.90 -18.17 -8.96
CA VAL A 252 1.97 -18.54 -7.56
C VAL A 252 0.82 -19.47 -7.18
N ASP A 253 1.13 -20.56 -6.49
CA ASP A 253 0.14 -21.43 -5.86
C ASP A 253 -0.44 -20.76 -4.62
N GLU A 254 -1.71 -21.06 -4.31
CA GLU A 254 -2.32 -20.59 -3.08
C GLU A 254 -1.76 -21.32 -1.85
N LEU A 255 -1.74 -20.61 -0.72
CA LEU A 255 -1.44 -21.19 0.58
C LEU A 255 -2.56 -22.13 1.04
N GLN A 256 -2.21 -23.24 1.67
CA GLN A 256 -3.16 -24.17 2.28
C GLN A 256 -2.66 -24.60 3.66
N TRP A 257 -3.52 -24.46 4.69
CA TRP A 257 -3.14 -24.66 6.10
C TRP A 257 -2.73 -26.09 6.45
N ASP A 258 -3.23 -27.07 5.71
CA ASP A 258 -2.98 -28.50 5.91
C ASP A 258 -1.83 -29.05 5.03
N LYS A 259 -1.23 -28.21 4.19
CA LYS A 259 -0.11 -28.58 3.31
C LYS A 259 1.21 -27.93 3.74
N PRO A 260 2.35 -28.47 3.27
CA PRO A 260 3.63 -27.81 3.44
C PRO A 260 3.66 -26.44 2.74
N ILE A 261 4.37 -25.51 3.36
CA ILE A 261 4.83 -24.28 2.74
C ILE A 261 6.03 -24.66 1.87
N GLU A 262 5.83 -24.72 0.56
CA GLU A 262 6.85 -25.22 -0.37
C GLU A 262 8.13 -24.37 -0.35
N GLU A 263 8.05 -23.07 -0.58
CA GLU A 263 9.21 -22.18 -0.51
C GLU A 263 9.29 -21.42 0.82
N GLY A 264 10.41 -21.62 1.50
CA GLY A 264 10.87 -20.85 2.64
C GLY A 264 11.47 -19.51 2.22
N PHE A 265 12.06 -18.81 3.19
CA PHE A 265 12.65 -17.50 2.99
C PHE A 265 13.73 -17.22 4.02
N ALA A 266 14.87 -16.69 3.58
CA ALA A 266 15.91 -16.15 4.45
C ALA A 266 15.99 -14.64 4.21
N PRO A 267 15.48 -13.80 5.13
CA PRO A 267 15.36 -12.37 4.88
C PRO A 267 16.68 -11.64 4.68
N HIS A 268 17.76 -12.12 5.31
CA HIS A 268 19.06 -11.44 5.35
C HIS A 268 18.95 -9.96 5.78
N THR A 269 17.96 -9.62 6.61
CA THR A 269 17.71 -8.29 7.17
C THR A 269 17.82 -8.35 8.70
N ILE A 270 18.03 -7.19 9.32
CA ILE A 270 18.21 -7.06 10.76
C ILE A 270 17.41 -5.87 11.28
N TYR A 271 16.72 -6.02 12.40
CA TYR A 271 16.15 -4.87 13.11
C TYR A 271 17.28 -3.98 13.63
N LYS A 272 17.02 -2.67 13.77
CA LYS A 272 17.92 -1.80 14.53
C LYS A 272 18.11 -2.33 15.95
N TYR A 273 17.01 -2.71 16.60
CA TYR A 273 16.97 -3.37 17.89
C TYR A 273 16.00 -4.55 17.85
N GLY A 274 16.49 -5.76 18.16
CA GLY A 274 15.69 -7.00 18.09
C GLY A 274 16.44 -8.20 17.49
N GLY A 275 17.51 -7.94 16.72
CA GLY A 275 18.31 -8.98 16.08
C GLY A 275 17.91 -9.23 14.62
N GLU A 276 18.38 -10.34 14.06
CA GLU A 276 18.07 -10.74 12.67
C GLU A 276 16.62 -11.21 12.55
N PHE A 277 15.99 -10.89 11.43
CA PHE A 277 14.68 -11.46 11.11
C PHE A 277 14.80 -12.99 10.99
N PRO A 278 13.84 -13.76 11.54
CA PRO A 278 13.86 -15.22 11.45
C PRO A 278 13.74 -15.69 10.01
N ALA A 279 14.54 -16.70 9.66
CA ALA A 279 14.39 -17.45 8.43
C ALA A 279 13.33 -18.56 8.59
N ARG A 280 12.63 -18.86 7.51
CA ARG A 280 11.71 -20.00 7.41
C ARG A 280 12.29 -21.04 6.45
N PRO A 281 12.48 -22.30 6.85
CA PRO A 281 12.95 -23.34 5.94
C PRO A 281 11.92 -23.70 4.85
N ASP A 282 12.40 -24.27 3.74
CA ASP A 282 11.55 -24.86 2.71
C ASP A 282 10.79 -26.10 3.23
N HIS A 283 9.63 -26.39 2.64
CA HIS A 283 8.84 -27.61 2.84
C HIS A 283 8.43 -27.91 4.31
N ILE A 284 8.23 -26.88 5.13
CA ILE A 284 7.72 -27.04 6.50
C ILE A 284 6.19 -27.08 6.51
N HIS A 285 5.60 -27.79 7.47
CA HIS A 285 4.16 -27.67 7.72
C HIS A 285 3.91 -26.51 8.68
N PHE A 286 2.71 -25.94 8.64
CA PHE A 286 2.28 -25.01 9.67
C PHE A 286 2.27 -25.69 11.04
N GLU A 287 2.90 -25.03 12.00
CA GLU A 287 2.81 -25.35 13.42
C GLU A 287 1.90 -24.32 14.12
N ASP A 288 1.26 -24.75 15.21
CA ASP A 288 0.51 -23.86 16.09
C ASP A 288 1.46 -22.80 16.67
N VAL A 289 1.00 -21.55 16.74
CA VAL A 289 1.82 -20.45 17.26
C VAL A 289 1.29 -20.03 18.63
N ASP A 290 2.12 -20.20 19.65
CA ASP A 290 1.75 -19.97 21.05
C ASP A 290 1.37 -18.51 21.27
N GLY A 291 0.21 -18.26 21.88
CA GLY A 291 -0.31 -16.91 22.12
C GLY A 291 -0.92 -16.22 20.90
N VAL A 292 -0.95 -16.89 19.73
CA VAL A 292 -1.51 -16.35 18.48
C VAL A 292 -2.72 -17.17 18.05
N ALA A 293 -2.50 -18.35 17.46
CA ALA A 293 -3.57 -19.21 16.97
C ALA A 293 -3.06 -20.64 16.72
N ARG A 294 -3.98 -21.60 16.71
CA ARG A 294 -3.71 -22.94 16.20
C ARG A 294 -4.01 -22.98 14.71
N VAL A 295 -3.35 -23.87 13.97
CA VAL A 295 -3.65 -24.11 12.53
C VAL A 295 -5.12 -24.46 12.34
N ARG A 296 -5.69 -25.23 13.26
CA ARG A 296 -7.12 -25.55 13.28
C ARG A 296 -8.02 -24.31 13.36
N ASP A 297 -7.62 -23.28 14.10
CA ASP A 297 -8.41 -22.07 14.26
C ASP A 297 -8.46 -21.30 12.93
N MET A 298 -7.36 -21.29 12.17
CA MET A 298 -7.30 -20.72 10.81
C MET A 298 -8.28 -21.40 9.85
N ILE A 299 -8.29 -22.73 9.83
CA ILE A 299 -9.20 -23.54 8.99
C ILE A 299 -10.67 -23.28 9.38
N ILE A 300 -10.97 -23.12 10.66
CA ILE A 300 -12.33 -22.82 11.12
C ILE A 300 -12.76 -21.40 10.72
N MET A 301 -11.87 -20.40 10.85
CA MET A 301 -12.15 -19.04 10.40
C MET A 301 -12.44 -19.00 8.90
N GLU A 302 -11.58 -19.66 8.10
CA GLU A 302 -11.77 -19.83 6.66
C GLU A 302 -13.14 -20.47 6.33
N SER A 303 -13.45 -21.60 6.96
CA SER A 303 -14.72 -22.30 6.71
C SER A 303 -15.95 -21.45 7.01
N ARG A 304 -15.92 -20.60 8.05
CA ARG A 304 -17.03 -19.69 8.38
C ARG A 304 -17.22 -18.60 7.32
N ILE A 305 -16.13 -18.15 6.71
CA ILE A 305 -16.15 -17.14 5.64
C ILE A 305 -16.72 -17.77 4.37
N HIS A 306 -16.25 -18.97 3.99
CA HIS A 306 -16.82 -19.74 2.87
C HIS A 306 -18.30 -20.03 3.07
N ASP A 307 -18.73 -20.40 4.27
CA ASP A 307 -20.15 -20.59 4.59
C ASP A 307 -20.96 -19.29 4.39
N ALA A 308 -20.42 -18.13 4.75
CA ALA A 308 -21.08 -16.83 4.52
C ALA A 308 -21.23 -16.52 3.03
N ILE A 309 -20.18 -16.77 2.24
CA ILE A 309 -20.19 -16.63 0.77
C ILE A 309 -21.20 -17.58 0.15
N GLY A 310 -21.16 -18.87 0.50
CA GLY A 310 -22.09 -19.89 0.00
C GLY A 310 -23.55 -19.64 0.38
N HIS A 311 -23.80 -19.03 1.54
CA HIS A 311 -25.14 -18.59 1.94
C HIS A 311 -25.59 -17.30 1.22
N GLY A 312 -24.67 -16.48 0.71
CA GLY A 312 -24.94 -15.16 0.17
C GLY A 312 -25.19 -14.09 1.25
N TYR A 313 -24.82 -14.35 2.50
CA TYR A 313 -24.96 -13.38 3.60
C TYR A 313 -23.99 -13.59 4.77
N ILE A 314 -23.67 -12.49 5.45
CA ILE A 314 -22.92 -12.45 6.71
C ILE A 314 -23.92 -12.40 7.88
N THR A 315 -23.55 -12.96 9.03
CA THR A 315 -24.36 -12.91 10.27
C THR A 315 -23.67 -12.03 11.30
N ASP A 316 -24.33 -10.94 11.70
CA ASP A 316 -23.80 -10.05 12.75
C ASP A 316 -23.90 -10.67 14.15
N LYS A 317 -23.36 -9.98 15.15
CA LYS A 317 -23.35 -10.43 16.56
C LYS A 317 -24.75 -10.70 17.16
N ASP A 318 -25.79 -10.07 16.62
CA ASP A 318 -27.17 -10.21 17.08
C ASP A 318 -27.94 -11.28 16.28
N GLY A 319 -27.28 -11.94 15.33
CA GLY A 319 -27.87 -12.96 14.45
C GLY A 319 -28.60 -12.39 13.23
N LYS A 320 -28.46 -11.08 12.96
CA LYS A 320 -29.08 -10.46 11.79
C LYS A 320 -28.25 -10.74 10.54
N VAL A 321 -28.98 -11.01 9.47
CA VAL A 321 -28.45 -11.31 8.15
C VAL A 321 -28.09 -10.02 7.40
N ILE A 322 -26.86 -9.95 6.89
CA ILE A 322 -26.33 -8.90 6.02
C ILE A 322 -26.14 -9.50 4.62
N ASN A 323 -26.99 -9.12 3.67
CA ASN A 323 -26.90 -9.62 2.29
C ASN A 323 -25.60 -9.15 1.62
N ILE A 324 -24.85 -10.10 1.05
CA ILE A 324 -23.65 -9.82 0.27
C ILE A 324 -23.83 -10.07 -1.23
N MET A 325 -24.96 -10.58 -1.69
CA MET A 325 -25.22 -10.79 -3.13
C MET A 325 -25.59 -9.48 -3.85
N ASN A 326 -24.69 -8.49 -3.79
CA ASN A 326 -24.82 -7.16 -4.38
C ASN A 326 -23.44 -6.49 -4.48
N ASP A 327 -23.36 -5.31 -5.09
CA ASP A 327 -22.10 -4.60 -5.35
C ASP A 327 -21.34 -4.19 -4.07
N GLN A 328 -22.01 -4.08 -2.93
CA GLN A 328 -21.41 -3.73 -1.63
C GLN A 328 -21.00 -4.97 -0.80
N GLY A 329 -21.32 -6.18 -1.29
CA GLY A 329 -21.04 -7.41 -0.56
C GLY A 329 -19.56 -7.66 -0.32
N ILE A 330 -18.72 -7.32 -1.30
CA ILE A 330 -17.27 -7.51 -1.19
C ILE A 330 -16.64 -6.60 -0.13
N ASP A 331 -17.13 -5.37 0.01
CA ASP A 331 -16.70 -4.45 1.06
C ASP A 331 -16.95 -5.06 2.45
N LYS A 332 -18.12 -5.67 2.64
CA LYS A 332 -18.48 -6.36 3.90
C LYS A 332 -17.75 -7.68 4.12
N LEU A 333 -17.42 -8.42 3.06
CA LEU A 333 -16.59 -9.62 3.17
C LEU A 333 -15.20 -9.29 3.66
N ARG A 334 -14.61 -8.19 3.18
CA ARG A 334 -13.31 -7.79 3.69
C ARG A 334 -13.36 -7.44 5.17
N ASP A 335 -14.40 -6.75 5.63
CA ASP A 335 -14.54 -6.38 7.05
C ASP A 335 -14.38 -7.60 7.97
N ILE A 336 -14.86 -8.77 7.55
CA ILE A 336 -14.72 -10.04 8.30
C ILE A 336 -13.44 -10.85 7.96
N ILE A 337 -12.80 -10.60 6.81
CA ILE A 337 -11.60 -11.33 6.35
C ILE A 337 -10.30 -10.68 6.88
N GLU A 338 -10.18 -9.35 6.85
CA GLU A 338 -8.94 -8.67 7.28
C GLU A 338 -8.59 -8.96 8.76
N SER A 339 -9.51 -8.98 9.72
CA SER A 339 -10.73 -8.22 9.91
C SER A 339 -10.39 -6.80 10.35
N SER A 340 -11.30 -5.84 10.10
CA SER A 340 -11.19 -4.50 10.69
C SER A 340 -12.18 -4.28 11.82
N VAL A 341 -12.08 -3.14 12.51
CA VAL A 341 -13.10 -2.72 13.51
C VAL A 341 -14.51 -2.55 12.91
N TYR A 342 -14.63 -2.51 11.57
CA TYR A 342 -15.93 -2.53 10.87
C TYR A 342 -16.56 -3.93 10.78
N SER A 343 -15.84 -4.98 11.17
CA SER A 343 -16.37 -6.35 11.18
C SER A 343 -17.63 -6.43 12.04
N PRO A 344 -18.77 -6.86 11.49
CA PRO A 344 -20.03 -6.95 12.25
C PRO A 344 -20.01 -8.05 13.32
N ASN A 345 -19.03 -8.97 13.29
CA ASN A 345 -18.95 -10.11 14.20
C ASN A 345 -17.54 -10.71 14.29
N VAL A 346 -16.57 -9.96 14.82
CA VAL A 346 -15.18 -10.44 15.04
C VAL A 346 -15.14 -11.72 15.88
N GLN A 347 -16.04 -11.87 16.86
CA GLN A 347 -16.10 -13.06 17.71
C GLN A 347 -16.38 -14.34 16.90
N TYR A 348 -17.16 -14.24 15.82
CA TYR A 348 -17.47 -15.38 14.97
C TYR A 348 -16.48 -15.55 13.82
N TYR A 349 -16.16 -14.48 13.07
CA TYR A 349 -15.32 -14.60 11.88
C TYR A 349 -13.82 -14.52 12.17
N GLY A 350 -13.42 -13.95 13.31
CA GLY A 350 -12.03 -13.73 13.68
C GLY A 350 -11.35 -12.68 12.79
N ALA A 351 -10.04 -12.81 12.61
CA ALA A 351 -9.18 -11.90 11.85
C ALA A 351 -8.26 -12.71 10.93
N LEU A 352 -8.83 -13.39 9.92
CA LEU A 352 -8.15 -14.41 9.13
C LEU A 352 -6.83 -13.91 8.52
N HIS A 353 -6.86 -12.79 7.81
CA HIS A 353 -5.67 -12.19 7.17
C HIS A 353 -4.60 -11.79 8.20
N ASN A 354 -4.96 -10.94 9.16
CA ASN A 354 -4.00 -10.40 10.12
C ASN A 354 -3.38 -11.52 10.97
N THR A 355 -4.17 -12.53 11.34
CA THR A 355 -3.67 -13.70 12.06
C THR A 355 -2.79 -14.56 11.15
N ALA A 356 -3.10 -14.69 9.86
CA ALA A 356 -2.30 -15.44 8.90
C ALA A 356 -0.91 -14.83 8.69
N HIS A 357 -0.81 -13.49 8.65
CA HIS A 357 0.48 -12.78 8.68
C HIS A 357 1.33 -13.21 9.88
N ILE A 358 0.73 -13.26 11.07
CA ILE A 358 1.44 -13.65 12.29
C ILE A 358 1.82 -15.14 12.26
N MET A 359 0.87 -16.00 11.86
CA MET A 359 1.10 -17.44 11.73
C MET A 359 2.27 -17.74 10.82
N LEU A 360 2.36 -17.11 9.65
CA LEU A 360 3.49 -17.25 8.71
C LEU A 360 4.79 -16.65 9.26
N GLY A 361 4.72 -15.45 9.84
CA GLY A 361 5.86 -14.72 10.37
C GLY A 361 6.52 -15.43 11.55
N ARG A 362 5.79 -16.28 12.29
CA ARG A 362 6.30 -17.03 13.44
C ARG A 362 6.77 -18.44 13.17
N GLN A 363 6.64 -18.98 11.95
CA GLN A 363 7.08 -20.36 11.68
C GLN A 363 8.59 -20.61 11.88
N GLY A 364 9.42 -19.56 11.97
CA GLY A 364 10.84 -19.70 12.36
C GLY A 364 11.07 -19.99 13.86
N ASP A 365 10.11 -19.62 14.73
CA ASP A 365 10.12 -19.88 16.17
C ASP A 365 8.68 -19.88 16.73
N PRO A 366 7.82 -20.84 16.34
CA PRO A 366 6.37 -20.78 16.59
C PRO A 366 5.99 -20.87 18.08
N HIS A 367 6.89 -21.39 18.91
CA HIS A 367 6.69 -21.54 20.35
C HIS A 367 7.55 -20.59 21.19
N GLY A 368 8.16 -19.58 20.57
CA GLY A 368 9.02 -18.59 21.25
C GLY A 368 10.19 -19.20 22.02
N LYS A 369 10.65 -20.39 21.60
CA LYS A 369 11.68 -21.15 22.31
C LYS A 369 13.06 -20.52 22.15
N TYR A 370 13.29 -19.89 21.00
CA TYR A 370 14.55 -19.27 20.64
C TYR A 370 14.54 -17.76 20.85
N ASN A 371 13.38 -17.20 21.25
CA ASN A 371 13.19 -15.77 21.49
C ASN A 371 13.56 -14.94 20.26
N MET A 372 13.19 -15.44 19.07
CA MET A 372 13.40 -14.72 17.82
C MET A 372 12.46 -13.51 17.73
N PRO A 373 12.91 -12.39 17.14
CA PRO A 373 12.03 -11.25 16.88
C PRO A 373 11.01 -11.61 15.79
N PRO A 374 10.08 -10.69 15.48
CA PRO A 374 9.18 -10.92 14.38
C PRO A 374 9.84 -11.20 13.02
N GLY A 375 9.27 -12.11 12.24
CA GLY A 375 9.51 -12.30 10.82
C GLY A 375 8.89 -11.19 9.96
N VAL A 376 9.36 -11.13 8.72
CA VAL A 376 9.04 -10.05 7.77
C VAL A 376 7.55 -9.93 7.44
N MET A 377 6.76 -11.00 7.61
CA MET A 377 5.31 -10.97 7.42
C MET A 377 4.56 -10.12 8.45
N GLU A 378 5.21 -9.69 9.54
CA GLU A 378 4.57 -8.89 10.59
C GLU A 378 4.90 -7.40 10.54
N HIS A 379 5.34 -6.92 9.38
CA HIS A 379 5.50 -5.51 9.06
C HIS A 379 5.09 -5.27 7.61
N PHE A 380 4.30 -4.23 7.36
CA PHE A 380 3.89 -3.91 5.99
C PHE A 380 5.09 -3.44 5.14
N GLU A 381 6.11 -2.90 5.79
CA GLU A 381 7.40 -2.48 5.24
C GLU A 381 8.24 -3.65 4.68
N THR A 382 7.97 -4.88 5.12
CA THR A 382 8.79 -6.04 4.76
C THR A 382 8.02 -7.24 4.23
N ALA A 383 6.69 -7.28 4.39
CA ALA A 383 5.91 -8.48 4.10
C ALA A 383 6.06 -8.96 2.64
N THR A 384 6.06 -8.05 1.67
CA THR A 384 6.14 -8.39 0.24
C THR A 384 7.49 -8.98 -0.18
N ARG A 385 8.53 -8.91 0.67
CA ARG A 385 9.82 -9.58 0.46
C ARG A 385 9.71 -11.09 0.56
N ASP A 386 8.77 -11.58 1.36
CA ASP A 386 8.57 -13.01 1.59
C ASP A 386 7.75 -13.63 0.45
N PRO A 387 8.23 -14.67 -0.24
CA PRO A 387 7.45 -15.37 -1.27
C PRO A 387 6.08 -15.87 -0.80
N THR A 388 5.94 -16.19 0.50
CA THR A 388 4.67 -16.64 1.08
C THR A 388 3.64 -15.53 1.23
N PHE A 389 4.04 -14.25 1.18
CA PHE A 389 3.11 -13.13 1.08
C PHE A 389 2.18 -13.33 -0.12
N PHE A 390 2.74 -13.61 -1.29
CA PHE A 390 1.96 -13.77 -2.51
C PHE A 390 1.11 -15.04 -2.49
N ARG A 391 1.56 -16.11 -1.82
CA ARG A 391 0.73 -17.33 -1.63
C ARG A 391 -0.45 -17.10 -0.70
N LEU A 392 -0.22 -16.39 0.41
CA LEU A 392 -1.27 -15.99 1.35
C LEU A 392 -2.29 -15.12 0.63
N HIS A 393 -1.83 -14.11 -0.12
CA HIS A 393 -2.73 -13.20 -0.81
C HIS A 393 -3.42 -13.86 -2.01
N LYS A 394 -2.80 -14.85 -2.67
CA LYS A 394 -3.49 -15.70 -3.65
C LYS A 394 -4.61 -16.53 -3.02
N TYR A 395 -4.35 -17.14 -1.87
CA TYR A 395 -5.35 -17.87 -1.09
C TYR A 395 -6.53 -16.96 -0.72
N MET A 396 -6.25 -15.75 -0.24
CA MET A 396 -7.30 -14.78 0.09
C MET A 396 -8.03 -14.22 -1.13
N ASP A 397 -7.31 -13.92 -2.19
CA ASP A 397 -7.87 -13.46 -3.46
C ASP A 397 -8.84 -14.51 -4.04
N ASN A 398 -8.54 -15.80 -3.89
CA ASN A 398 -9.45 -16.88 -4.28
C ASN A 398 -10.75 -16.92 -3.44
N ILE A 399 -10.71 -16.55 -2.15
CA ILE A 399 -11.92 -16.39 -1.33
C ILE A 399 -12.77 -15.23 -1.88
N PHE A 400 -12.16 -14.09 -2.20
CA PHE A 400 -12.88 -12.97 -2.82
C PHE A 400 -13.40 -13.29 -4.23
N LYS A 401 -12.63 -14.05 -5.00
CA LYS A 401 -13.00 -14.54 -6.33
C LYS A 401 -14.24 -15.40 -6.28
N GLU A 402 -14.35 -16.30 -5.30
CA GLU A 402 -15.55 -17.14 -5.10
C GLU A 402 -16.80 -16.26 -4.98
N HIS A 403 -16.73 -15.22 -4.15
CA HIS A 403 -17.82 -14.26 -4.02
C HIS A 403 -18.11 -13.54 -5.35
N LYS A 404 -17.10 -12.93 -5.98
CA LYS A 404 -17.26 -12.20 -7.25
C LYS A 404 -17.85 -13.08 -8.36
N TYR A 405 -17.49 -14.36 -8.40
CA TYR A 405 -17.98 -15.32 -9.39
C TYR A 405 -19.36 -15.89 -9.07
N SER A 406 -19.82 -15.74 -7.81
CA SER A 406 -21.21 -16.04 -7.42
C SER A 406 -22.20 -14.96 -7.85
N LEU A 407 -21.74 -13.74 -8.13
CA LEU A 407 -22.58 -12.64 -8.60
C LEU A 407 -23.05 -12.89 -10.04
N PRO A 408 -24.23 -12.36 -10.44
CA PRO A 408 -24.69 -12.45 -11.81
C PRO A 408 -23.65 -11.89 -12.80
N PRO A 409 -23.29 -12.63 -13.87
CA PRO A 409 -22.49 -12.10 -14.98
C PRO A 409 -23.12 -10.84 -15.57
N TYR A 410 -22.29 -9.90 -16.00
CA TYR A 410 -22.79 -8.70 -16.67
C TYR A 410 -23.50 -9.03 -17.97
N THR A 411 -24.64 -8.38 -18.22
CA THR A 411 -25.33 -8.43 -19.52
C THR A 411 -24.78 -7.36 -20.46
N HIS A 412 -25.19 -7.39 -21.73
CA HIS A 412 -24.82 -6.33 -22.67
C HIS A 412 -25.29 -4.95 -22.16
N GLU A 413 -26.49 -4.87 -21.59
CA GLU A 413 -27.05 -3.63 -21.05
C GLU A 413 -26.28 -3.09 -19.85
N ASP A 414 -25.65 -3.96 -19.03
CA ASP A 414 -24.83 -3.53 -17.90
C ASP A 414 -23.51 -2.86 -18.36
N LEU A 415 -23.01 -3.27 -19.53
CA LEU A 415 -21.72 -2.88 -20.11
C LEU A 415 -21.81 -1.77 -21.15
N ASP A 416 -22.95 -1.68 -21.85
CA ASP A 416 -23.15 -0.77 -22.97
C ASP A 416 -23.09 0.69 -22.52
N PHE A 417 -22.41 1.51 -23.32
CA PHE A 417 -22.48 2.96 -23.22
C PHE A 417 -23.09 3.50 -24.52
N PRO A 418 -24.43 3.61 -24.60
CA PRO A 418 -25.13 3.86 -25.85
C PRO A 418 -24.59 5.07 -26.61
N GLY A 419 -24.29 4.85 -27.90
CA GLY A 419 -23.80 5.88 -28.80
C GLY A 419 -22.30 6.20 -28.68
N VAL A 420 -21.57 5.60 -27.73
CA VAL A 420 -20.11 5.71 -27.63
C VAL A 420 -19.44 4.49 -28.25
N ASN A 421 -18.50 4.73 -29.18
CA ASN A 421 -17.75 3.69 -29.86
C ASN A 421 -16.24 3.92 -29.67
N VAL A 422 -15.50 2.88 -29.30
CA VAL A 422 -14.04 2.90 -29.31
C VAL A 422 -13.55 2.38 -30.66
N ASP A 423 -13.16 3.30 -31.54
CA ASP A 423 -12.75 2.98 -32.90
C ASP A 423 -11.36 2.34 -32.91
N SER A 424 -10.41 2.91 -32.16
CA SER A 424 -9.02 2.47 -32.10
C SER A 424 -8.46 2.49 -30.67
N LEU A 425 -7.48 1.62 -30.42
CA LEU A 425 -6.62 1.63 -29.23
C LEU A 425 -5.20 1.24 -29.66
N SER A 426 -4.25 2.12 -29.41
CA SER A 426 -2.84 1.94 -29.72
C SER A 426 -1.94 2.51 -28.62
N ILE A 427 -0.65 2.22 -28.73
CA ILE A 427 0.41 2.80 -27.89
C ILE A 427 1.26 3.70 -28.78
N ASP A 428 1.51 4.93 -28.32
CA ASP A 428 2.57 5.78 -28.84
C ASP A 428 3.81 5.63 -27.94
N GLY A 429 4.94 5.27 -28.55
CA GLY A 429 6.14 4.79 -27.85
C GLY A 429 6.29 3.25 -27.87
N GLU A 430 7.36 2.76 -27.26
CA GLU A 430 7.65 1.32 -27.12
C GLU A 430 7.45 0.91 -25.66
N LEU A 431 6.72 -0.18 -25.42
CA LEU A 431 6.60 -0.75 -24.07
C LEU A 431 7.92 -1.49 -23.76
N LYS A 432 8.89 -0.77 -23.22
CA LYS A 432 10.23 -1.29 -22.92
C LYS A 432 10.60 -1.02 -21.47
N THR A 433 11.01 -2.08 -20.80
CA THR A 433 11.49 -2.05 -19.41
C THR A 433 13.01 -2.18 -19.36
N TYR A 434 13.63 -1.70 -18.30
CA TYR A 434 15.06 -1.78 -18.03
C TYR A 434 15.31 -1.72 -16.50
N PHE A 435 16.54 -1.94 -16.07
CA PHE A 435 16.94 -1.63 -14.69
C PHE A 435 17.70 -0.31 -14.65
N GLU A 436 17.55 0.42 -13.55
CA GLU A 436 18.32 1.62 -13.24
C GLU A 436 18.82 1.60 -11.79
N ASP A 437 20.01 2.16 -11.58
CA ASP A 437 20.56 2.44 -10.25
C ASP A 437 19.78 3.56 -9.54
N TYR A 438 19.46 3.35 -8.27
CA TYR A 438 18.87 4.35 -7.38
C TYR A 438 19.60 4.37 -6.03
N GLU A 439 19.97 5.56 -5.57
CA GLU A 439 20.62 5.76 -4.28
C GLU A 439 19.65 6.28 -3.23
N PHE A 440 19.76 5.79 -1.99
CA PHE A 440 19.06 6.34 -0.82
C PHE A 440 19.95 6.40 0.42
N ASP A 441 19.57 7.25 1.36
CA ASP A 441 20.36 7.62 2.53
C ASP A 441 20.28 6.58 3.68
N LEU A 442 21.43 6.28 4.28
CA LEU A 442 21.56 5.36 5.42
C LEU A 442 21.95 6.06 6.74
N ARG A 443 22.00 7.40 6.78
CA ARG A 443 22.44 8.16 7.97
C ARG A 443 21.59 7.89 9.20
N ASN A 444 20.27 7.67 9.04
CA ASN A 444 19.39 7.33 10.17
C ASN A 444 19.55 5.87 10.65
N ALA A 445 20.30 5.02 9.95
CA ALA A 445 20.58 3.66 10.43
C ALA A 445 21.70 3.62 11.47
N VAL A 446 22.64 4.57 11.39
CA VAL A 446 23.88 4.57 12.18
C VAL A 446 23.77 5.48 13.39
N ASP A 447 24.48 5.14 14.46
CA ASP A 447 24.45 5.96 15.67
C ASP A 447 25.24 7.25 15.47
N SER A 448 24.69 8.34 16.01
CA SER A 448 25.33 9.65 16.04
C SER A 448 25.90 9.91 17.44
N ALA A 449 26.88 10.81 17.57
CA ALA A 449 27.34 11.26 18.87
C ALA A 449 27.82 12.71 18.80
N GLU A 450 27.65 13.46 19.89
CA GLU A 450 28.03 14.86 19.98
C GLU A 450 29.52 15.04 19.64
N GLY A 451 29.82 15.99 18.76
CA GLY A 451 31.19 16.28 18.31
C GLY A 451 31.76 15.30 17.27
N ILE A 452 31.03 14.24 16.90
CA ILE A 452 31.41 13.37 15.77
C ILE A 452 30.74 13.88 14.48
N PRO A 453 31.51 14.16 13.41
CA PRO A 453 30.93 14.61 12.16
C PRO A 453 29.98 13.58 11.55
N THR A 454 28.96 14.07 10.87
CA THR A 454 28.10 13.25 10.01
C THR A 454 28.91 12.69 8.86
N VAL A 455 28.70 11.40 8.56
CA VAL A 455 29.35 10.69 7.48
C VAL A 455 28.29 10.46 6.40
N ASP A 456 28.62 10.75 5.14
CA ASP A 456 27.73 10.47 4.01
C ASP A 456 27.71 8.96 3.73
N LEU A 457 26.52 8.35 3.85
CA LEU A 457 26.31 6.91 3.78
C LEU A 457 25.07 6.64 2.93
N LYS A 458 25.26 5.86 1.87
CA LYS A 458 24.19 5.54 0.93
C LYS A 458 24.13 4.06 0.59
N ALA A 459 22.94 3.57 0.29
CA ALA A 459 22.74 2.32 -0.43
C ALA A 459 22.45 2.63 -1.90
N SER A 460 22.97 1.82 -2.82
CA SER A 460 22.59 1.82 -4.24
C SER A 460 21.86 0.53 -4.57
N VAL A 461 20.71 0.61 -5.24
CA VAL A 461 19.89 -0.55 -5.60
C VAL A 461 19.44 -0.47 -7.05
N HIS A 462 19.45 -1.62 -7.72
CA HIS A 462 18.92 -1.79 -9.07
C HIS A 462 17.38 -1.90 -9.02
N ARG A 463 16.66 -1.00 -9.68
CA ARG A 463 15.18 -0.98 -9.67
C ARG A 463 14.63 -1.10 -11.08
N LEU A 464 13.51 -1.79 -11.23
CA LEU A 464 12.83 -1.91 -12.53
C LEU A 464 12.26 -0.54 -12.93
N ASN A 465 12.43 -0.16 -14.19
CA ASN A 465 11.81 1.02 -14.78
C ASN A 465 11.37 0.75 -16.23
N HIS A 466 10.67 1.70 -16.85
CA HIS A 466 10.21 1.64 -18.23
C HIS A 466 10.37 2.98 -18.95
N ASP A 467 10.45 2.92 -20.29
CA ASP A 467 10.45 4.12 -21.12
C ASP A 467 9.05 4.77 -21.10
N ASP A 468 9.00 6.10 -21.22
CA ASP A 468 7.73 6.83 -21.35
C ASP A 468 6.95 6.38 -22.59
N PHE A 469 5.65 6.09 -22.41
CA PHE A 469 4.71 5.82 -23.49
C PHE A 469 3.35 6.48 -23.22
N SER A 470 2.48 6.52 -24.23
CA SER A 470 1.09 6.99 -24.09
C SER A 470 0.08 6.00 -24.67
N PHE A 471 -1.05 5.84 -23.98
CA PHE A 471 -2.24 5.20 -24.53
C PHE A 471 -2.93 6.18 -25.48
N VAL A 472 -3.21 5.74 -26.70
CA VAL A 472 -3.89 6.54 -27.72
C VAL A 472 -5.18 5.84 -28.13
N ALA A 473 -6.31 6.52 -27.94
CA ALA A 473 -7.63 5.99 -28.27
C ALA A 473 -8.42 7.00 -29.09
N ASP A 474 -9.00 6.54 -30.20
CA ASP A 474 -10.00 7.29 -30.95
C ASP A 474 -11.40 6.81 -30.52
N VAL A 475 -12.18 7.72 -29.95
CA VAL A 475 -13.52 7.45 -29.41
C VAL A 475 -14.54 8.32 -30.11
N ASN A 476 -15.57 7.73 -30.68
CA ASN A 476 -16.64 8.45 -31.37
C ASN A 476 -17.91 8.50 -30.51
N ASN A 477 -18.42 9.70 -30.27
CA ASN A 477 -19.66 9.96 -29.54
C ASN A 477 -20.79 10.37 -30.49
N ASN A 478 -21.76 9.47 -30.68
CA ASN A 478 -22.90 9.63 -31.58
C ASN A 478 -24.16 10.21 -30.90
N ASN A 479 -24.08 10.64 -29.64
CA ASN A 479 -25.25 11.13 -28.89
C ASN A 479 -25.71 12.54 -29.27
N GLY A 480 -24.98 13.24 -30.13
CA GLY A 480 -25.28 14.62 -30.54
C GLY A 480 -25.13 15.67 -29.42
N LYS A 481 -24.63 15.26 -28.25
CA LYS A 481 -24.31 16.09 -27.09
C LYS A 481 -23.04 15.58 -26.40
N GLU A 482 -22.42 16.41 -25.58
CA GLU A 482 -21.32 15.99 -24.72
C GLU A 482 -21.78 14.91 -23.74
N VAL A 483 -20.92 13.93 -23.51
CA VAL A 483 -21.09 12.89 -22.49
C VAL A 483 -19.77 12.73 -21.73
N VAL A 484 -19.83 12.29 -20.49
CA VAL A 484 -18.61 11.99 -19.71
C VAL A 484 -18.33 10.50 -19.82
N GLY A 485 -17.11 10.13 -20.20
CA GLY A 485 -16.64 8.75 -20.22
C GLY A 485 -15.62 8.47 -19.13
N THR A 486 -15.77 7.36 -18.43
CA THR A 486 -14.73 6.78 -17.58
C THR A 486 -13.90 5.81 -18.42
N PHE A 487 -12.61 6.09 -18.59
CA PHE A 487 -11.66 5.26 -19.31
C PHE A 487 -11.01 4.28 -18.34
N ARG A 488 -11.10 2.98 -18.61
CA ARG A 488 -10.56 1.90 -17.77
C ARG A 488 -9.62 1.06 -18.62
N ILE A 489 -8.33 1.04 -18.24
CA ILE A 489 -7.29 0.38 -19.02
C ILE A 489 -6.72 -0.80 -18.23
N TYR A 490 -6.68 -1.96 -18.86
CA TYR A 490 -6.12 -3.19 -18.28
C TYR A 490 -5.09 -3.84 -19.20
N LEU A 491 -4.06 -4.44 -18.62
CA LEU A 491 -3.04 -5.24 -19.31
C LEU A 491 -3.10 -6.68 -18.80
N CYS A 492 -3.42 -7.63 -19.67
CA CYS A 492 -3.65 -9.02 -19.30
C CYS A 492 -2.61 -9.95 -19.96
N PRO A 493 -1.96 -10.85 -19.21
CA PRO A 493 -1.07 -11.85 -19.79
C PRO A 493 -1.87 -12.78 -20.71
N ARG A 494 -1.29 -13.15 -21.86
CA ARG A 494 -2.01 -13.99 -22.85
C ARG A 494 -1.77 -15.48 -22.69
N PHE A 495 -0.63 -15.84 -22.12
CA PHE A 495 -0.18 -17.21 -22.03
C PHE A 495 0.30 -17.50 -20.62
N ASP A 496 0.08 -18.72 -20.16
CA ASP A 496 0.74 -19.24 -18.97
C ASP A 496 2.22 -19.56 -19.25
N ASN A 497 2.93 -20.08 -18.25
CA ASN A 497 4.33 -20.44 -18.38
C ASN A 497 4.56 -21.67 -19.29
N ASN A 498 3.52 -22.47 -19.57
CA ASN A 498 3.57 -23.60 -20.50
C ASN A 498 3.36 -23.17 -21.96
N GLY A 499 2.99 -21.90 -22.19
CA GLY A 499 2.64 -21.38 -23.52
C GLY A 499 1.20 -21.67 -23.92
N GLU A 500 0.36 -22.14 -22.99
CA GLU A 500 -1.06 -22.31 -23.20
C GLU A 500 -1.76 -20.96 -23.09
N ARG A 501 -2.67 -20.70 -24.02
CA ARG A 501 -3.40 -19.42 -24.04
C ARG A 501 -4.48 -19.43 -22.97
N PHE A 502 -4.53 -18.38 -22.15
CA PHE A 502 -5.67 -18.17 -21.26
C PHE A 502 -6.95 -18.00 -22.08
N ASP A 503 -7.99 -18.75 -21.71
CA ASP A 503 -9.33 -18.38 -22.12
C ASP A 503 -9.71 -17.02 -21.50
N PHE A 504 -10.73 -16.37 -22.06
CA PHE A 504 -11.08 -15.01 -21.68
C PHE A 504 -11.49 -14.90 -20.20
N THR A 505 -12.22 -15.89 -19.70
CA THR A 505 -12.79 -15.91 -18.36
C THR A 505 -11.70 -16.09 -17.30
N ASN A 506 -10.77 -17.01 -17.54
CA ASN A 506 -9.64 -17.23 -16.64
C ASN A 506 -8.61 -16.10 -16.76
N GLY A 507 -8.37 -15.61 -17.98
CA GLY A 507 -7.42 -14.53 -18.24
C GLY A 507 -7.83 -13.19 -17.63
N SER A 508 -9.13 -12.91 -17.47
CA SER A 508 -9.62 -11.64 -16.92
C SER A 508 -9.20 -11.41 -15.47
N TRP A 509 -9.12 -12.48 -14.67
CA TRP A 509 -8.66 -12.43 -13.28
C TRP A 509 -7.15 -12.23 -13.15
N HIS A 510 -6.39 -12.26 -14.25
CA HIS A 510 -4.95 -12.01 -14.27
C HIS A 510 -4.60 -10.64 -14.85
N CYS A 511 -5.61 -9.81 -15.11
CA CYS A 511 -5.42 -8.48 -15.67
C CYS A 511 -4.92 -7.48 -14.62
N ILE A 512 -3.88 -6.74 -15.01
CA ILE A 512 -3.34 -5.63 -14.24
C ILE A 512 -4.09 -4.35 -14.63
N GLU A 513 -4.61 -3.61 -13.66
CA GLU A 513 -5.13 -2.26 -13.87
C GLU A 513 -3.97 -1.32 -14.19
N MET A 514 -4.07 -0.65 -15.34
CA MET A 514 -3.04 0.24 -15.86
C MET A 514 -3.41 1.70 -15.66
N ASP A 515 -4.68 2.04 -15.78
CA ASP A 515 -5.18 3.39 -15.56
C ASP A 515 -6.71 3.43 -15.41
N LYS A 516 -7.18 4.46 -14.73
CA LYS A 516 -8.60 4.83 -14.63
C LYS A 516 -8.72 6.34 -14.60
N PHE A 517 -9.41 6.95 -15.56
CA PHE A 517 -9.59 8.40 -15.59
C PHE A 517 -10.88 8.80 -16.26
N TRP A 518 -11.28 10.06 -16.12
CA TRP A 518 -12.51 10.59 -16.70
C TRP A 518 -12.23 11.64 -17.76
N LYS A 519 -13.09 11.70 -18.77
CA LYS A 519 -12.97 12.71 -19.82
C LYS A 519 -14.33 13.05 -20.42
N THR A 520 -14.54 14.33 -20.66
CA THR A 520 -15.69 14.81 -21.43
C THR A 520 -15.47 14.54 -22.92
N LEU A 521 -16.41 13.84 -23.55
CA LEU A 521 -16.39 13.47 -24.97
C LEU A 521 -17.34 14.38 -25.76
N SER A 522 -16.76 15.17 -26.66
CA SER A 522 -17.52 16.01 -27.60
C SER A 522 -18.28 15.16 -28.62
N PRO A 523 -19.40 15.63 -29.18
CA PRO A 523 -20.07 14.94 -30.30
C PRO A 523 -19.11 14.71 -31.48
N GLY A 524 -19.13 13.50 -32.05
CA GLY A 524 -18.21 13.07 -33.10
C GLY A 524 -16.93 12.44 -32.55
N GLY A 525 -15.85 12.50 -33.34
CA GLY A 525 -14.58 11.86 -33.01
C GLY A 525 -13.78 12.63 -31.94
N ASN A 526 -13.28 11.89 -30.96
CA ASN A 526 -12.43 12.38 -29.88
C ASN A 526 -11.10 11.62 -29.91
N HIS A 527 -9.99 12.35 -30.02
CA HIS A 527 -8.65 11.78 -29.93
C HIS A 527 -8.14 11.93 -28.50
N VAL A 528 -7.96 10.81 -27.81
CA VAL A 528 -7.55 10.77 -26.40
C VAL A 528 -6.13 10.23 -26.31
N VAL A 529 -5.24 11.04 -25.73
CA VAL A 529 -3.87 10.65 -25.41
C VAL A 529 -3.71 10.71 -23.89
N ARG A 530 -3.33 9.59 -23.27
CA ARG A 530 -3.08 9.47 -21.83
C ARG A 530 -1.65 8.96 -21.62
N LYS A 531 -0.82 9.75 -20.95
CA LYS A 531 0.58 9.37 -20.69
C LYS A 531 0.64 8.35 -19.57
N SER A 532 1.56 7.40 -19.67
CA SER A 532 1.86 6.42 -18.62
C SER A 532 2.13 7.06 -17.25
N ARG A 533 2.86 8.18 -17.22
CA ARG A 533 3.14 8.96 -16.00
C ARG A 533 1.93 9.63 -15.35
N ASP A 534 0.83 9.76 -16.08
CA ASP A 534 -0.40 10.38 -15.57
C ASP A 534 -1.34 9.30 -14.99
N SER A 535 -0.92 8.03 -14.93
CA SER A 535 -1.76 6.91 -14.47
C SER A 535 -2.23 7.09 -13.03
N SER A 536 -3.53 6.86 -12.80
CA SER A 536 -4.14 6.90 -11.47
C SER A 536 -3.87 5.66 -10.60
N VAL A 537 -3.08 4.72 -11.11
CA VAL A 537 -2.61 3.52 -10.38
C VAL A 537 -1.26 3.79 -9.71
N THR A 538 -0.52 4.79 -10.19
CA THR A 538 0.89 4.96 -9.86
C THR A 538 1.25 6.30 -9.25
N VAL A 539 2.29 6.30 -8.43
CA VAL A 539 2.90 7.52 -7.89
C VAL A 539 4.37 7.63 -8.33
N PRO A 540 4.93 8.84 -8.43
CA PRO A 540 6.37 9.02 -8.67
C PRO A 540 7.19 8.54 -7.46
N ASP A 541 8.51 8.45 -7.64
CA ASP A 541 9.41 8.27 -6.51
C ASP A 541 9.33 9.45 -5.53
N VAL A 542 9.24 9.13 -4.23
CA VAL A 542 9.22 10.14 -3.17
C VAL A 542 10.59 10.86 -3.15
N PRO A 543 10.62 12.20 -2.97
CA PRO A 543 11.87 12.92 -2.83
C PRO A 543 12.69 12.39 -1.65
N SER A 544 14.02 12.43 -1.78
CA SER A 544 14.89 12.06 -0.64
C SER A 544 14.61 12.94 0.57
N PHE A 545 14.83 12.40 1.75
CA PHE A 545 14.65 13.08 3.02
C PHE A 545 15.49 14.36 3.09
N GLN A 546 16.71 14.35 2.54
CA GLN A 546 17.52 15.56 2.44
C GLN A 546 16.86 16.61 1.53
N SER A 547 16.27 16.21 0.40
CA SER A 547 15.53 17.14 -0.47
C SER A 547 14.32 17.77 0.22
N LEU A 548 13.61 16.99 1.05
CA LEU A 548 12.49 17.51 1.85
C LEU A 548 12.97 18.51 2.92
N ILE A 549 14.10 18.24 3.57
CA ILE A 549 14.73 19.15 4.53
C ILE A 549 15.14 20.46 3.83
N ASP A 550 15.92 20.36 2.76
CA ASP A 550 16.41 21.52 2.01
C ASP A 550 15.27 22.40 1.48
N ALA A 551 14.19 21.78 0.98
CA ALA A 551 13.01 22.48 0.50
C ALA A 551 12.27 23.21 1.63
N ALA A 552 12.08 22.57 2.79
CA ALA A 552 11.43 23.18 3.94
C ALA A 552 12.25 24.34 4.53
N ASP A 553 13.57 24.15 4.66
CA ASP A 553 14.51 25.14 5.20
C ASP A 553 14.65 26.39 4.33
N SER A 554 14.35 26.28 3.03
CA SER A 554 14.33 27.43 2.12
C SER A 554 13.25 28.46 2.46
N GLY A 555 12.27 28.09 3.29
CA GLY A 555 11.14 28.95 3.70
C GLY A 555 9.98 28.97 2.70
N SER A 556 10.07 28.26 1.57
CA SER A 556 8.98 28.06 0.62
C SER A 556 8.87 26.58 0.25
N PHE A 557 7.80 25.93 0.70
CA PHE A 557 7.54 24.51 0.45
C PHE A 557 6.27 24.34 -0.39
N SER A 558 6.39 23.64 -1.52
CA SER A 558 5.28 23.29 -2.42
C SER A 558 5.66 22.04 -3.20
N MET A 559 5.06 20.90 -2.86
CA MET A 559 5.29 19.59 -3.47
C MET A 559 3.96 18.80 -3.57
N PRO A 560 2.90 19.37 -4.17
CA PRO A 560 1.57 18.77 -4.19
C PRO A 560 1.53 17.38 -4.86
N GLU A 561 2.42 17.11 -5.81
CA GLU A 561 2.55 15.82 -6.48
C GLU A 561 3.08 14.70 -5.59
N PHE A 562 3.65 15.02 -4.42
CA PHE A 562 4.23 14.07 -3.48
C PHE A 562 3.46 14.00 -2.15
N GLU A 563 2.33 14.71 -2.04
CA GLU A 563 1.47 14.65 -0.83
C GLU A 563 0.99 13.23 -0.53
N ARG A 564 0.90 12.36 -1.56
CA ARG A 564 0.52 10.97 -1.41
C ARG A 564 1.67 10.04 -1.81
N SER A 565 1.95 9.06 -0.96
CA SER A 565 2.91 7.98 -1.24
C SER A 565 2.23 6.64 -1.54
N CYS A 566 0.90 6.54 -1.40
CA CYS A 566 0.17 5.33 -1.75
C CYS A 566 0.01 5.25 -3.27
N GLY A 567 0.56 4.22 -3.90
CA GLY A 567 0.33 3.84 -5.28
C GLY A 567 1.47 2.98 -5.77
N ILE A 568 1.25 2.17 -6.80
CA ILE A 568 2.34 1.39 -7.40
C ILE A 568 3.41 2.39 -7.89
N PRO A 569 4.71 2.19 -7.64
CA PRO A 569 5.69 3.12 -8.17
C PRO A 569 5.63 3.19 -9.70
N ASN A 570 5.63 4.38 -10.29
CA ASN A 570 5.40 4.53 -11.73
C ASN A 570 6.37 3.70 -12.59
N ARG A 571 7.63 3.60 -12.18
CA ARG A 571 8.65 2.73 -12.82
C ARG A 571 8.24 1.25 -12.91
N MET A 572 7.32 0.80 -12.05
CA MET A 572 6.76 -0.56 -12.01
C MET A 572 5.36 -0.65 -12.64
N LEU A 573 4.90 0.36 -13.39
CA LEU A 573 3.62 0.33 -14.08
C LEU A 573 3.50 -0.91 -15.00
N LEU A 574 4.56 -1.18 -15.78
CA LEU A 574 4.67 -2.36 -16.62
C LEU A 574 5.36 -3.51 -15.86
N PRO A 575 4.93 -4.77 -16.07
CA PRO A 575 5.74 -5.88 -15.64
C PRO A 575 7.03 -5.97 -16.45
N LYS A 576 8.08 -6.58 -15.90
CA LYS A 576 9.34 -6.78 -16.64
C LYS A 576 9.04 -7.48 -17.96
N GLY A 577 9.54 -6.96 -19.07
CA GLY A 577 9.37 -7.61 -20.37
C GLY A 577 10.27 -8.85 -20.56
N LYS A 578 10.24 -9.41 -21.77
CA LYS A 578 11.28 -10.35 -22.24
C LYS A 578 12.08 -9.69 -23.35
N LYS A 579 13.33 -10.12 -23.55
CA LYS A 579 14.18 -9.63 -24.65
C LYS A 579 13.50 -9.69 -26.03
N ASN A 580 12.74 -10.75 -26.28
CA ASN A 580 12.00 -10.96 -27.53
C ASN A 580 10.54 -10.46 -27.46
N GLY A 581 10.18 -9.73 -26.41
CA GLY A 581 8.82 -9.30 -26.12
C GLY A 581 7.98 -10.38 -25.45
N MET A 582 7.19 -10.02 -24.44
CA MET A 582 6.14 -10.85 -23.86
C MET A 582 4.77 -10.34 -24.31
N ASP A 583 3.89 -11.26 -24.71
CA ASP A 583 2.58 -10.93 -25.29
C ASP A 583 1.52 -10.64 -24.23
N PHE A 584 0.89 -9.47 -24.34
CA PHE A 584 -0.23 -9.03 -23.50
C PHE A 584 -1.43 -8.64 -24.36
N ALA A 585 -2.62 -8.73 -23.77
CA ALA A 585 -3.83 -8.09 -24.28
C ALA A 585 -4.02 -6.77 -23.53
N LEU A 586 -4.14 -5.68 -24.27
CA LEU A 586 -4.51 -4.37 -23.74
C LEU A 586 -6.01 -4.15 -23.97
N ILE A 587 -6.72 -3.85 -22.89
CA ILE A 587 -8.17 -3.64 -22.88
C ILE A 587 -8.44 -2.19 -22.54
N LEU A 588 -9.25 -1.52 -23.33
CA LEU A 588 -9.88 -0.25 -22.97
C LEU A 588 -11.39 -0.47 -22.89
N ALA A 589 -11.99 -0.11 -21.76
CA ALA A 589 -13.43 0.07 -21.62
C ALA A 589 -13.73 1.55 -21.33
N VAL A 590 -14.64 2.14 -22.11
CA VAL A 590 -15.16 3.49 -21.86
C VAL A 590 -16.58 3.36 -21.32
N THR A 591 -16.81 3.73 -20.07
CA THR A 591 -18.09 3.53 -19.37
C THR A 591 -18.78 4.86 -19.07
N ASP A 592 -20.09 4.86 -18.81
CA ASP A 592 -20.86 6.09 -18.60
C ASP A 592 -20.46 6.80 -17.30
N GLY A 593 -19.67 7.88 -17.43
CA GLY A 593 -19.20 8.68 -16.32
C GLY A 593 -20.32 9.34 -15.52
N SER A 594 -21.49 9.61 -16.13
CA SER A 594 -22.62 10.20 -15.40
C SER A 594 -23.21 9.25 -14.36
N TYR A 595 -23.07 7.93 -14.59
CA TYR A 595 -23.41 6.91 -13.62
C TYR A 595 -22.26 6.67 -12.64
N ASP A 596 -21.04 6.53 -13.17
CA ASP A 596 -19.85 6.13 -12.42
C ASP A 596 -19.43 7.18 -11.37
N LEU A 597 -19.44 8.47 -11.71
CA LEU A 597 -18.86 9.53 -10.87
C LEU A 597 -19.62 9.75 -9.55
N THR A 598 -18.88 9.94 -8.45
CA THR A 598 -19.43 10.43 -7.16
C THR A 598 -19.26 11.94 -6.96
N HIS A 599 -18.53 12.60 -7.85
CA HIS A 599 -18.24 14.04 -7.80
C HIS A 599 -18.71 14.76 -9.09
N SER A 600 -18.82 16.09 -9.01
CA SER A 600 -19.30 16.91 -10.13
C SER A 600 -18.22 17.30 -11.14
N ASP A 601 -16.96 17.25 -10.74
CA ASP A 601 -15.83 17.63 -11.59
C ASP A 601 -15.31 16.44 -12.39
N ALA A 602 -15.75 16.32 -13.64
CA ALA A 602 -15.43 15.20 -14.53
C ALA A 602 -13.97 15.14 -15.01
N GLU A 603 -13.11 16.07 -14.58
CA GLU A 603 -11.68 16.10 -14.94
C GLU A 603 -10.76 16.06 -13.69
N SER A 604 -11.32 15.94 -12.48
CA SER A 604 -10.51 15.78 -11.26
C SER A 604 -9.78 14.44 -11.25
N GLU A 605 -8.47 14.48 -11.01
CA GLU A 605 -7.61 13.30 -10.85
C GLU A 605 -7.50 12.85 -9.37
N HIS A 606 -8.16 13.53 -8.43
CA HIS A 606 -8.23 13.15 -6.99
C HIS A 606 -6.88 12.78 -6.36
N GLY A 607 -5.85 13.58 -6.64
CA GLY A 607 -4.50 13.35 -6.14
C GLY A 607 -3.73 12.25 -6.88
N GLY A 608 -4.18 11.79 -8.05
CA GLY A 608 -3.39 11.02 -9.01
C GLY A 608 -3.16 9.54 -8.67
N THR A 609 -3.84 8.99 -7.65
CA THR A 609 -3.66 7.58 -7.23
C THR A 609 -4.98 6.90 -6.80
N HIS A 610 -6.09 7.43 -7.31
CA HIS A 610 -7.43 7.04 -6.84
C HIS A 610 -7.86 5.62 -7.24
N ALA A 611 -7.17 4.97 -8.18
CA ALA A 611 -7.58 3.64 -8.65
C ALA A 611 -7.54 2.61 -7.51
N GLN A 612 -6.45 2.62 -6.73
CA GLN A 612 -6.16 1.62 -5.68
C GLN A 612 -6.00 2.23 -4.28
N CYS A 613 -5.76 3.54 -4.18
CA CYS A 613 -5.60 4.25 -2.91
C CYS A 613 -6.76 5.21 -2.61
N GLY A 614 -7.82 5.22 -3.43
CA GLY A 614 -9.00 6.08 -3.21
C GLY A 614 -8.68 7.58 -3.21
N ALA A 615 -9.58 8.39 -2.65
CA ALA A 615 -9.39 9.84 -2.51
C ALA A 615 -9.35 10.21 -1.02
N HIS A 616 -8.25 10.83 -0.57
CA HIS A 616 -8.03 11.07 0.85
C HIS A 616 -9.09 12.01 1.43
N GLY A 617 -9.78 11.60 2.50
CA GLY A 617 -10.85 12.38 3.12
C GLY A 617 -12.12 12.56 2.26
N GLU A 618 -12.21 11.87 1.12
CA GLU A 618 -13.31 11.97 0.17
C GLU A 618 -13.96 10.60 -0.08
N THR A 619 -15.17 10.62 -0.65
CA THR A 619 -15.83 9.42 -1.16
C THR A 619 -15.02 8.85 -2.33
N TYR A 620 -14.94 7.52 -2.45
CA TYR A 620 -14.26 6.91 -3.60
C TYR A 620 -14.91 7.42 -4.92
N PRO A 621 -14.11 7.87 -5.90
CA PRO A 621 -14.63 8.69 -7.01
C PRO A 621 -15.46 7.93 -8.07
N ASP A 622 -15.47 6.59 -8.02
CA ASP A 622 -16.12 5.72 -9.01
C ASP A 622 -17.07 4.71 -8.33
N LYS A 623 -18.38 4.78 -8.60
CA LYS A 623 -19.40 3.90 -8.01
C LYS A 623 -19.31 2.45 -8.48
N ARG A 624 -18.63 2.16 -9.60
CA ARG A 624 -18.55 0.80 -10.13
C ARG A 624 -17.72 -0.10 -9.21
N PRO A 625 -18.01 -1.42 -9.18
CA PRO A 625 -17.15 -2.39 -8.51
C PRO A 625 -15.69 -2.28 -8.98
N MET A 626 -14.74 -2.50 -8.08
CA MET A 626 -13.33 -2.51 -8.45
C MET A 626 -13.04 -3.70 -9.36
N GLY A 627 -12.29 -3.44 -10.43
CA GLY A 627 -12.08 -4.37 -11.54
C GLY A 627 -13.17 -4.36 -12.61
N PHE A 628 -14.22 -3.54 -12.50
CA PHE A 628 -15.21 -3.39 -13.56
C PHE A 628 -14.53 -3.01 -14.89
N PRO A 629 -14.90 -3.61 -16.03
CA PRO A 629 -15.99 -4.58 -16.23
C PRO A 629 -15.55 -6.05 -16.23
N ILE A 630 -14.38 -6.39 -15.69
CA ILE A 630 -13.77 -7.73 -15.80
C ILE A 630 -13.65 -8.46 -14.45
N ASP A 631 -14.29 -7.95 -13.41
CA ASP A 631 -14.26 -8.48 -12.04
C ASP A 631 -15.25 -9.64 -11.78
N ARG A 632 -16.11 -9.98 -12.75
CA ARG A 632 -17.10 -11.06 -12.61
C ARG A 632 -16.81 -12.24 -13.52
N TYR A 633 -17.49 -13.36 -13.27
CA TYR A 633 -17.46 -14.52 -14.16
C TYR A 633 -18.03 -14.15 -15.54
N ILE A 634 -17.31 -14.50 -16.61
CA ILE A 634 -17.67 -14.18 -18.00
C ILE A 634 -17.98 -15.48 -18.73
N PRO A 635 -19.23 -15.97 -18.72
CA PRO A 635 -19.60 -17.22 -19.38
C PRO A 635 -19.62 -17.12 -20.91
N ASP A 636 -19.85 -15.91 -21.45
CA ASP A 636 -20.01 -15.67 -22.87
C ASP A 636 -19.28 -14.40 -23.30
N ARG A 637 -18.14 -14.58 -23.97
CA ARG A 637 -17.32 -13.49 -24.49
C ARG A 637 -18.06 -12.61 -25.50
N ARG A 638 -19.08 -13.13 -26.20
CA ARG A 638 -19.82 -12.36 -27.22
C ARG A 638 -20.45 -11.11 -26.65
N VAL A 639 -20.85 -11.14 -25.37
CA VAL A 639 -21.39 -9.97 -24.67
C VAL A 639 -20.39 -8.80 -24.72
N TYR A 640 -19.10 -9.06 -24.50
CA TYR A 640 -18.04 -8.04 -24.55
C TYR A 640 -17.62 -7.69 -25.98
N ASP A 641 -17.58 -8.67 -26.89
CA ASP A 641 -17.21 -8.43 -28.30
C ASP A 641 -18.31 -7.63 -29.05
N GLU A 642 -19.58 -7.70 -28.62
CA GLU A 642 -20.71 -6.94 -29.18
C GLU A 642 -20.80 -5.50 -28.64
N THR A 643 -20.22 -5.22 -27.47
CA THR A 643 -20.19 -3.89 -26.84
C THR A 643 -19.25 -2.93 -27.59
N THR A 644 -19.77 -1.82 -28.10
CA THR A 644 -19.02 -0.89 -28.97
C THR A 644 -18.06 0.03 -28.22
N ASN A 645 -18.29 0.24 -26.92
CA ASN A 645 -17.48 1.08 -26.05
C ASN A 645 -16.29 0.33 -25.40
N MET A 646 -15.94 -0.85 -25.91
CA MET A 646 -14.76 -1.61 -25.48
C MET A 646 -13.87 -1.99 -26.65
N LYS A 647 -12.55 -2.02 -26.43
CA LYS A 647 -11.57 -2.43 -27.43
C LYS A 647 -10.48 -3.29 -26.83
N PHE A 648 -10.11 -4.32 -27.59
CA PHE A 648 -9.03 -5.24 -27.29
C PHE A 648 -7.95 -5.10 -28.35
N THR A 649 -6.71 -4.89 -27.94
CA THR A 649 -5.55 -4.92 -28.83
C THR A 649 -4.44 -5.77 -28.22
N TYR A 650 -3.49 -6.21 -29.04
CA TYR A 650 -2.36 -7.01 -28.58
C TYR A 650 -1.09 -6.17 -28.59
N VAL A 651 -0.37 -6.19 -27.48
CA VAL A 651 0.87 -5.44 -27.28
C VAL A 651 1.97 -6.38 -26.82
N LYS A 652 3.22 -5.98 -26.99
CA LYS A 652 4.40 -6.69 -26.49
C LYS A 652 5.18 -5.79 -25.55
N VAL A 653 5.57 -6.33 -24.40
CA VAL A 653 6.47 -5.65 -23.46
C VAL A 653 7.87 -6.25 -23.59
N TYR A 654 8.84 -5.40 -23.91
CA TYR A 654 10.24 -5.75 -24.10
C TYR A 654 11.05 -5.44 -22.83
N HIS A 655 12.20 -6.10 -22.68
CA HIS A 655 13.17 -5.78 -21.65
C HIS A 655 14.55 -5.58 -22.28
N ASP A 656 15.20 -4.47 -21.93
CA ASP A 656 16.55 -4.14 -22.38
C ASP A 656 17.59 -4.60 -21.35
N ASP A 657 18.16 -5.79 -21.59
CA ASP A 657 19.22 -6.35 -20.74
C ASP A 657 20.54 -5.53 -20.78
N SER A 658 20.66 -4.54 -21.68
CA SER A 658 21.89 -3.74 -21.85
C SER A 658 21.90 -2.42 -21.06
N ARG A 659 20.75 -2.02 -20.52
CA ARG A 659 20.59 -0.84 -19.68
C ARG A 659 20.53 -1.27 -18.21
N HIS A 660 21.50 -0.78 -17.45
CA HIS A 660 21.65 -0.95 -16.01
C HIS A 660 21.67 0.42 -15.36
#